data_AF-A0A7C8NP73-F1
#
_entry.id   AF-A0A7C8NP73-F1
#
_cell.length_a   1.000
_cell.length_b   1.000
_cell.length_c   1.000
_cell.angle_alpha   90.00
_cell.angle_beta   90.00
_cell.angle_gamma   90.00
#
_symmetry.space_group_name_H-M   'P 1'
#
loop_
_entity.id
_entity.type
_entity.pdbx_description
1 polymer ?
#
loop_
_entity_poly.entity_id
_entity_poly.type
_entity_poly.pdbx_seq_one_letter_code
_entity_poly.pdbx_strand_id
1 'polypeptide(L)'
;MDSVNEIIERLGNSEDAVRKMAAFKLQSNIADPSFAEMFILQGGIIELRELAINANGNTLAYSLTSFSRLLEVDKGWEYVTPELISRMVDLITGHPLINILRGAMAVLGAIVAHPQISEGRGSMMTGLFGFQALKPAIAEHPEFLEMLVERVSSADHALCANALQLINALMRDSIASDNEWQKFIKKLQDLGVIRTVYYLMQGSSLQDLAHPLLEFQALMKMLIRKWRAVKLNLERKDHRTALKTIHIASASSIRSNPEKWRRLGFETESPAWEFEQAGFLGMMDMTEFVKDHEDEFQKIIHEQEAKPKEERFPFARASLYVTSLLCEQFAVDNSEADDAKTIMILESRASFEKAFKPLLLQWSRLHTAALFAFFRIWKETSALYSDFDKVSDLVRVLGYKTMVQATRTKEITEVEKEFAEYDYQRLRVIQMELLEQAYGNAWRPQLTSVYEETAKEAQEFIKEQRIRCLLQGSWFTTDRTDGSQNKSKDKLAYISLFARLSTDRRYLCYGYYNADMDIEPRMEDLVHKIPVSSVSSVVSNVMPSVRDNRDSSATVTTATPFNSTTTKLTIYGRQPPSGIQQNGDTNKEYPLIVLHPSNPTIASEWLDGLLFLMGKKPITSETSNLINTVAKCSMKKTMLLSFRVL
;
A
#
# COMPACT_ATOMS: atom_id res chain seq x y z
N MET A 1 57.23 12.81 -19.87
CA MET A 1 56.51 11.60 -19.42
C MET A 1 57.57 10.58 -19.11
N ASP A 2 57.70 10.15 -17.86
CA ASP A 2 58.63 9.07 -17.51
C ASP A 2 58.25 7.84 -18.35
N SER A 3 59.24 7.16 -18.90
CA SER A 3 58.99 5.93 -19.68
C SER A 3 58.49 4.82 -18.75
N VAL A 4 57.69 3.87 -19.27
CA VAL A 4 57.17 2.73 -18.47
C VAL A 4 58.31 1.98 -17.76
N ASN A 5 59.43 1.77 -18.46
CA ASN A 5 60.65 1.17 -17.90
C ASN A 5 61.23 1.94 -16.72
N GLU A 6 61.27 3.27 -16.79
CA GLU A 6 61.78 4.13 -15.71
C GLU A 6 60.92 4.05 -14.45
N ILE A 7 59.60 3.87 -14.60
CA ILE A 7 58.70 3.64 -13.48
C ILE A 7 58.96 2.26 -12.86
N ILE A 8 59.08 1.21 -13.67
CA ILE A 8 59.34 -0.16 -13.21
C ILE A 8 60.67 -0.24 -12.44
N GLU A 9 61.76 0.33 -12.99
CA GLU A 9 63.07 0.35 -12.34
C GLU A 9 63.03 1.06 -10.99
N ARG A 10 62.29 2.17 -10.89
CA ARG A 10 62.12 2.92 -9.64
C ARG A 10 61.23 2.21 -8.62
N LEU A 11 60.30 1.35 -9.04
CA LEU A 11 59.48 0.52 -8.14
C LEU A 11 60.32 -0.57 -7.46
N GLY A 12 61.27 -1.18 -8.18
CA GLY A 12 62.18 -2.20 -7.63
C GLY A 12 63.30 -1.63 -6.75
N ASN A 13 63.59 -0.33 -6.83
CA ASN A 13 64.70 0.33 -6.11
C ASN A 13 64.61 0.15 -4.58
N SER A 14 65.72 -0.07 -3.87
CA SER A 14 65.73 -0.25 -2.40
C SER A 14 65.27 0.97 -1.58
N GLU A 15 65.34 2.18 -2.13
CA GLU A 15 65.03 3.42 -1.42
C GLU A 15 63.51 3.73 -1.40
N ASP A 16 62.90 3.81 -0.21
CA ASP A 16 61.45 4.01 -0.06
C ASP A 16 60.96 5.34 -0.65
N ALA A 17 61.76 6.41 -0.60
CA ALA A 17 61.39 7.69 -1.20
C ALA A 17 61.23 7.59 -2.73
N VAL A 18 62.10 6.82 -3.38
CA VAL A 18 62.08 6.57 -4.83
C VAL A 18 60.88 5.69 -5.17
N ARG A 19 60.66 4.60 -4.42
CA ARG A 19 59.50 3.71 -4.58
C ARG A 19 58.18 4.46 -4.42
N LYS A 20 58.06 5.29 -3.38
CA LYS A 20 56.87 6.08 -3.11
C LYS A 20 56.53 7.01 -4.26
N MET A 21 57.52 7.71 -4.81
CA MET A 21 57.32 8.62 -5.93
C MET A 21 56.92 7.87 -7.21
N ALA A 22 57.53 6.70 -7.45
CA ALA A 22 57.18 5.83 -8.57
C ALA A 22 55.75 5.27 -8.44
N ALA A 23 55.38 4.75 -7.26
CA ALA A 23 54.03 4.24 -7.00
C ALA A 23 52.96 5.33 -7.12
N PHE A 24 53.26 6.56 -6.68
CA PHE A 24 52.38 7.71 -6.87
C PHE A 24 52.17 8.05 -8.35
N LYS A 25 53.24 8.08 -9.15
CA LYS A 25 53.15 8.28 -10.61
C LYS A 25 52.44 7.13 -11.32
N LEU A 26 52.64 5.89 -10.86
CA LEU A 26 51.96 4.71 -11.39
C LEU A 26 50.45 4.86 -11.22
N GLN A 27 49.98 5.26 -10.04
CA GLN A 27 48.56 5.41 -9.74
C GLN A 27 47.84 6.31 -10.75
N SER A 28 48.44 7.43 -11.18
CA SER A 28 47.82 8.33 -12.18
C SER A 28 47.80 7.75 -13.59
N ASN A 29 48.81 6.94 -13.95
CA ASN A 29 49.02 6.47 -15.33
C ASN A 29 48.37 5.11 -15.60
N ILE A 30 48.19 4.27 -14.57
CA ILE A 30 47.66 2.91 -14.71
C ILE A 30 46.20 2.85 -15.20
N ALA A 31 45.49 3.97 -15.12
CA ALA A 31 44.13 4.11 -15.64
C ALA A 31 44.08 4.14 -17.19
N ASP A 32 45.20 4.45 -17.87
CA ASP A 32 45.29 4.36 -19.32
C ASP A 32 45.51 2.89 -19.74
N PRO A 33 44.57 2.28 -20.50
CA PRO A 33 44.68 0.87 -20.91
C PRO A 33 45.95 0.54 -21.67
N SER A 34 46.47 1.48 -22.47
CA SER A 34 47.69 1.31 -23.28
C SER A 34 48.93 1.29 -22.39
N PHE A 35 48.96 2.20 -21.41
CA PHE A 35 50.02 2.23 -20.40
C PHE A 35 49.99 0.94 -19.55
N ALA A 36 48.81 0.52 -19.09
CA ALA A 36 48.64 -0.67 -18.28
C ALA A 36 49.10 -1.94 -19.00
N GLU A 37 48.83 -2.06 -20.30
CA GLU A 37 49.29 -3.19 -21.11
C GLU A 37 50.82 -3.22 -21.21
N MET A 38 51.45 -2.09 -21.54
CA MET A 38 52.90 -1.99 -21.61
C MET A 38 53.57 -2.25 -20.25
N PHE A 39 52.97 -1.77 -19.16
CA PHE A 39 53.45 -2.00 -17.81
C PHE A 39 53.46 -3.48 -17.43
N ILE A 40 52.39 -4.21 -17.79
CA ILE A 40 52.30 -5.66 -17.54
C ILE A 40 53.28 -6.43 -18.42
N LEU A 41 53.34 -6.12 -19.72
CA LEU A 41 54.25 -6.78 -20.67
C LEU A 41 55.73 -6.64 -20.26
N GLN A 42 56.09 -5.51 -19.65
CA GLN A 42 57.45 -5.25 -19.14
C GLN A 42 57.71 -5.82 -17.74
N GLY A 43 56.78 -6.60 -17.17
CA GLY A 43 56.95 -7.25 -15.87
C GLY A 43 56.69 -6.34 -14.66
N GLY A 44 56.20 -5.12 -14.85
CA GLY A 44 55.95 -4.16 -13.77
C GLY A 44 54.95 -4.63 -12.73
N ILE A 45 54.03 -5.53 -13.09
CA ILE A 45 53.06 -6.11 -12.18
C ILE A 45 53.70 -7.01 -11.10
N ILE A 46 54.87 -7.61 -11.38
CA ILE A 46 55.62 -8.42 -10.41
C ILE A 46 56.12 -7.51 -9.28
N GLU A 47 56.77 -6.40 -9.64
CA GLU A 47 57.22 -5.38 -8.67
C GLU A 47 56.05 -4.79 -7.89
N LEU A 48 54.91 -4.55 -8.57
CA LEU A 48 53.70 -4.04 -7.92
C LEU A 48 53.15 -5.02 -6.87
N ARG A 49 53.13 -6.32 -7.18
CA ARG A 49 52.73 -7.39 -6.26
C ARG A 49 53.67 -7.46 -5.05
N GLU A 50 54.98 -7.42 -5.28
CA GLU A 50 55.97 -7.43 -4.20
C GLU A 50 55.79 -6.25 -3.25
N LEU A 51 55.50 -5.05 -3.79
CA LEU A 51 55.16 -3.89 -2.97
C LEU A 51 53.82 -4.07 -2.24
N ALA A 52 52.81 -4.70 -2.85
CA ALA A 52 51.54 -4.97 -2.18
C ALA A 52 51.68 -5.94 -1.00
N ILE A 53 52.65 -6.86 -1.05
CA ILE A 53 52.92 -7.82 0.04
C ILE A 53 53.79 -7.18 1.13
N ASN A 54 54.90 -6.54 0.74
CA ASN A 54 55.98 -6.19 1.66
C ASN A 54 56.06 -4.70 2.05
N ALA A 55 55.47 -3.79 1.28
CA ALA A 55 55.56 -2.36 1.58
C ALA A 55 54.64 -1.94 2.74
N ASN A 56 54.86 -0.72 3.24
CA ASN A 56 54.05 -0.12 4.31
C ASN A 56 53.72 1.36 3.99
N GLY A 57 52.79 1.95 4.75
CA GLY A 57 52.47 3.38 4.66
C GLY A 57 51.90 3.81 3.30
N ASN A 58 52.31 4.97 2.81
CA ASN A 58 51.77 5.55 1.58
C ASN A 58 52.19 4.77 0.32
N THR A 59 53.39 4.19 0.29
CA THR A 59 53.87 3.36 -0.82
C THR A 59 52.91 2.19 -1.03
N LEU A 60 52.54 1.49 0.06
CA LEU A 60 51.54 0.42 0.01
C LEU A 60 50.17 0.93 -0.49
N ALA A 61 49.69 2.07 0.03
CA ALA A 61 48.39 2.61 -0.39
C ALA A 61 48.32 2.90 -1.91
N TYR A 62 49.37 3.49 -2.49
CA TYR A 62 49.44 3.74 -3.93
C TYR A 62 49.54 2.45 -4.73
N SER A 63 50.33 1.48 -4.25
CA SER A 63 50.46 0.16 -4.88
C SER A 63 49.12 -0.59 -4.90
N LEU A 64 48.40 -0.65 -3.78
CA LEU A 64 47.09 -1.32 -3.70
C LEU A 64 46.04 -0.65 -4.58
N THR A 65 46.04 0.69 -4.64
CA THR A 65 45.12 1.40 -5.54
C THR A 65 45.42 1.08 -7.00
N SER A 66 46.71 1.04 -7.38
CA SER A 66 47.12 0.72 -8.74
C SER A 66 46.80 -0.74 -9.10
N PHE A 67 46.98 -1.66 -8.15
CA PHE A 67 46.65 -3.07 -8.30
C PHE A 67 45.14 -3.28 -8.45
N SER A 68 44.32 -2.63 -7.62
CA SER A 68 42.84 -2.66 -7.74
C SER A 68 42.37 -2.20 -9.12
N ARG A 69 42.91 -1.09 -9.63
CA ARG A 69 42.57 -0.58 -10.97
C ARG A 69 42.91 -1.55 -12.10
N LEU A 70 44.01 -2.28 -11.97
CA LEU A 70 44.36 -3.33 -12.94
C LEU A 70 43.33 -4.45 -12.95
N LEU A 71 42.89 -4.90 -11.77
CA LEU A 71 41.85 -5.93 -11.65
C LEU A 71 40.50 -5.45 -12.19
N GLU A 72 40.13 -4.18 -11.99
CA GLU A 72 38.90 -3.58 -12.52
C GLU A 72 38.84 -3.60 -14.06
N VAL A 73 39.99 -3.49 -14.74
CA VAL A 73 40.10 -3.60 -16.20
C VAL A 73 40.42 -5.02 -16.68
N ASP A 74 40.17 -6.02 -15.83
CA ASP A 74 40.36 -7.45 -16.10
C ASP A 74 41.82 -7.84 -16.44
N LYS A 75 42.80 -7.19 -15.80
CA LYS A 75 44.23 -7.46 -15.99
C LYS A 75 44.91 -7.83 -14.67
N GLY A 76 45.85 -8.77 -14.73
CA GLY A 76 46.73 -9.09 -13.58
C GLY A 76 46.25 -10.19 -12.63
N TRP A 77 45.17 -10.90 -12.96
CA TRP A 77 44.63 -12.00 -12.14
C TRP A 77 45.64 -13.13 -11.85
N GLU A 78 46.58 -13.39 -12.76
CA GLU A 78 47.63 -14.40 -12.62
C GLU A 78 48.56 -14.13 -11.42
N TYR A 79 48.60 -12.89 -10.93
CA TYR A 79 49.45 -12.45 -9.83
C TYR A 79 48.71 -12.39 -8.48
N VAL A 80 47.42 -12.78 -8.45
CA VAL A 80 46.66 -12.95 -7.21
C VAL A 80 47.04 -14.28 -6.58
N THR A 81 47.85 -14.24 -5.52
CA THR A 81 48.31 -15.44 -4.79
C THR A 81 47.69 -15.53 -3.40
N PRO A 82 47.68 -16.72 -2.77
CA PRO A 82 47.19 -16.88 -1.39
C PRO A 82 47.93 -15.98 -0.39
N GLU A 83 49.23 -15.76 -0.58
CA GLU A 83 50.05 -14.82 0.22
C GLU A 83 49.52 -13.38 0.16
N LEU A 84 49.12 -12.92 -1.04
CA LEU A 84 48.54 -11.60 -1.22
C LEU A 84 47.19 -11.50 -0.49
N ILE A 85 46.35 -12.54 -0.59
CA ILE A 85 45.04 -12.60 0.08
C ILE A 85 45.21 -12.55 1.60
N SER A 86 46.09 -13.39 2.15
CA SER A 86 46.41 -13.39 3.59
C SER A 86 46.89 -12.01 4.04
N ARG A 87 47.83 -11.40 3.31
CA ARG A 87 48.29 -10.04 3.61
C ARG A 87 47.16 -9.01 3.60
N MET A 88 46.22 -9.07 2.65
CA MET A 88 45.10 -8.14 2.62
C MET A 88 44.15 -8.33 3.81
N VAL A 89 43.92 -9.58 4.23
CA VAL A 89 43.14 -9.91 5.43
C VAL A 89 43.83 -9.35 6.68
N ASP A 90 45.14 -9.57 6.83
CA ASP A 90 45.95 -9.03 7.93
C ASP A 90 45.90 -7.50 7.99
N LEU A 91 45.92 -6.85 6.83
CA LEU A 91 45.80 -5.39 6.74
C LEU A 91 44.42 -4.93 7.19
N ILE A 92 43.34 -5.67 6.95
CA ILE A 92 42.00 -5.26 7.41
C ILE A 92 41.86 -5.44 8.92
N THR A 93 42.43 -6.51 9.48
CA THR A 93 42.40 -6.77 10.93
C THR A 93 43.38 -5.91 11.73
N GLY A 94 44.53 -5.54 11.16
CA GLY A 94 45.57 -4.76 11.83
C GLY A 94 45.31 -3.26 11.99
N HIS A 95 44.14 -2.74 11.59
CA HIS A 95 43.75 -1.31 11.64
C HIS A 95 44.80 -0.29 11.11
N PRO A 96 45.39 -0.47 9.91
CA PRO A 96 46.30 0.49 9.29
C PRO A 96 45.56 1.76 8.83
N LEU A 97 46.31 2.67 8.19
CA LEU A 97 45.78 3.92 7.64
C LEU A 97 44.58 3.68 6.69
N ILE A 98 43.60 4.60 6.71
CA ILE A 98 42.37 4.53 5.90
C ILE A 98 42.66 4.28 4.41
N ASN A 99 43.68 4.93 3.85
CA ASN A 99 44.03 4.77 2.43
C ASN A 99 44.52 3.35 2.08
N ILE A 100 45.15 2.66 3.03
CA ILE A 100 45.57 1.26 2.85
C ILE A 100 44.34 0.36 2.90
N LEU A 101 43.45 0.57 3.89
CA LEU A 101 42.22 -0.20 4.04
C LEU A 101 41.32 -0.10 2.81
N ARG A 102 41.16 1.11 2.24
CA ARG A 102 40.40 1.30 0.99
C ARG A 102 40.93 0.42 -0.13
N GLY A 103 42.25 0.40 -0.34
CA GLY A 103 42.91 -0.41 -1.38
C GLY A 103 42.79 -1.91 -1.10
N ALA A 104 43.05 -2.34 0.15
CA ALA A 104 42.97 -3.75 0.53
C ALA A 104 41.56 -4.33 0.36
N MET A 105 40.53 -3.58 0.78
CA MET A 105 39.13 -3.99 0.60
C MET A 105 38.71 -4.03 -0.87
N ALA A 106 39.16 -3.08 -1.69
CA ALA A 106 38.86 -3.07 -3.12
C ALA A 106 39.48 -4.28 -3.84
N VAL A 107 40.74 -4.61 -3.52
CA VAL A 107 41.41 -5.81 -4.05
C VAL A 107 40.68 -7.08 -3.63
N LEU A 108 40.37 -7.26 -2.35
CA LEU A 108 39.60 -8.43 -1.91
C LEU A 108 38.19 -8.48 -2.54
N GLY A 109 37.54 -7.32 -2.68
CA GLY A 109 36.23 -7.21 -3.33
C GLY A 109 36.28 -7.69 -4.78
N ALA A 110 37.30 -7.28 -5.52
CA ALA A 110 37.53 -7.73 -6.90
C ALA A 110 37.79 -9.24 -6.97
N ILE A 111 38.63 -9.79 -6.07
CA ILE A 111 38.95 -11.23 -6.03
C ILE A 111 37.70 -12.08 -5.77
N VAL A 112 36.83 -11.64 -4.86
CA VAL A 112 35.59 -12.34 -4.54
C VAL A 112 34.55 -12.19 -5.65
N ALA A 113 34.44 -11.00 -6.25
CA ALA A 113 33.49 -10.73 -7.32
C ALA A 113 33.89 -11.33 -8.67
N HIS A 114 35.13 -11.81 -8.83
CA HIS A 114 35.62 -12.36 -10.07
C HIS A 114 34.78 -13.60 -10.49
N PRO A 115 34.16 -13.60 -11.68
CA PRO A 115 33.33 -14.70 -12.12
C PRO A 115 34.15 -15.99 -12.18
N GLN A 116 33.72 -17.02 -11.44
CA GLN A 116 34.22 -18.38 -11.65
C GLN A 116 33.73 -18.85 -13.02
N ILE A 117 34.46 -18.57 -14.10
CA ILE A 117 34.16 -19.16 -15.41
C ILE A 117 34.50 -20.66 -15.31
N SER A 118 33.56 -21.42 -14.76
CA SER A 118 33.44 -22.85 -14.97
C SER A 118 32.89 -23.02 -16.38
N GLU A 119 33.78 -22.98 -17.38
CA GLU A 119 33.65 -23.60 -18.70
C GLU A 119 34.79 -23.08 -19.61
N GLY A 120 35.94 -23.78 -19.59
CA GLY A 120 36.88 -23.74 -20.73
C GLY A 120 38.37 -23.53 -20.46
N ARG A 121 38.81 -23.11 -19.26
CA ARG A 121 40.25 -23.08 -18.90
C ARG A 121 40.50 -23.99 -17.71
N GLY A 122 41.52 -24.83 -17.83
CA GLY A 122 41.68 -26.08 -17.08
C GLY A 122 41.57 -25.99 -15.55
N SER A 123 41.17 -27.13 -15.00
CA SER A 123 41.02 -27.59 -13.61
C SER A 123 42.16 -27.28 -12.59
N MET A 124 43.05 -26.32 -12.83
CA MET A 124 44.24 -26.06 -11.99
C MET A 124 44.15 -24.79 -11.13
N MET A 125 43.17 -23.90 -11.37
CA MET A 125 42.97 -22.63 -10.63
C MET A 125 41.73 -22.62 -9.73
N THR A 126 41.05 -23.76 -9.60
CA THR A 126 39.90 -23.94 -8.71
C THR A 126 40.28 -23.67 -7.25
N GLY A 127 39.77 -22.57 -6.68
CA GLY A 127 39.97 -22.20 -5.27
C GLY A 127 40.77 -20.90 -5.04
N LEU A 128 41.29 -20.25 -6.08
CA LEU A 128 42.05 -18.99 -5.95
C LEU A 128 41.18 -17.72 -5.99
N PHE A 129 39.91 -17.83 -6.34
CA PHE A 129 38.96 -16.72 -6.45
C PHE A 129 37.65 -17.02 -5.71
N GLY A 130 36.78 -16.02 -5.59
CA GLY A 130 35.51 -16.16 -4.87
C GLY A 130 35.68 -16.18 -3.35
N PHE A 131 34.61 -16.43 -2.61
CA PHE A 131 34.64 -16.45 -1.15
C PHE A 131 35.52 -17.61 -0.62
N GLN A 132 35.59 -18.72 -1.36
CA GLN A 132 36.43 -19.86 -0.98
C GLN A 132 37.92 -19.50 -0.86
N ALA A 133 38.42 -18.57 -1.67
CA ALA A 133 39.82 -18.14 -1.64
C ALA A 133 40.21 -17.42 -0.35
N LEU A 134 39.25 -16.72 0.27
CA LEU A 134 39.46 -15.99 1.50
C LEU A 134 39.28 -16.88 2.75
N LYS A 135 38.60 -18.03 2.64
CA LYS A 135 38.30 -18.88 3.81
C LYS A 135 39.52 -19.28 4.64
N PRO A 136 40.68 -19.68 4.05
CA PRO A 136 41.87 -20.01 4.84
C PRO A 136 42.37 -18.82 5.67
N ALA A 137 42.48 -17.64 5.05
CA ALA A 137 42.94 -16.43 5.74
C ALA A 137 41.93 -15.95 6.79
N ILE A 138 40.63 -16.03 6.52
CA ILE A 138 39.57 -15.69 7.48
C ILE A 138 39.54 -16.69 8.66
N ALA A 139 39.93 -17.95 8.45
CA ALA A 139 39.99 -18.93 9.53
C ALA A 139 41.12 -18.62 10.53
N GLU A 140 42.22 -18.01 10.07
CA GLU A 140 43.29 -17.49 10.92
C GLU A 140 42.91 -16.18 11.62
N HIS A 141 41.98 -15.42 11.02
CA HIS A 141 41.50 -14.12 11.51
C HIS A 141 39.97 -14.12 11.72
N PRO A 142 39.45 -14.75 12.79
CA PRO A 142 38.00 -14.85 13.03
C PRO A 142 37.29 -13.50 13.19
N GLU A 143 38.02 -12.46 13.63
CA GLU A 143 37.60 -11.07 13.77
C GLU A 143 37.42 -10.33 12.44
N PHE A 144 37.87 -10.89 11.31
CA PHE A 144 37.82 -10.23 9.99
C PHE A 144 36.43 -9.65 9.65
N LEU A 145 35.38 -10.43 9.87
CA LEU A 145 34.01 -9.99 9.57
C LEU A 145 33.55 -8.90 10.53
N GLU A 146 33.89 -8.96 11.81
CA GLU A 146 33.59 -7.90 12.79
C GLU A 146 34.24 -6.58 12.34
N MET A 147 35.51 -6.66 11.95
CA MET A 147 36.27 -5.51 11.47
C MET A 147 35.70 -4.91 10.20
N LEU A 148 35.29 -5.77 9.25
CA LEU A 148 34.68 -5.32 8.01
C LEU A 148 33.35 -4.58 8.27
N VAL A 149 32.51 -5.11 9.16
CA VAL A 149 31.23 -4.50 9.52
C VAL A 149 31.41 -3.17 10.26
N GLU A 150 32.43 -3.07 11.13
CA GLU A 150 32.78 -1.79 11.77
C GLU A 150 33.10 -0.71 10.72
N ARG A 151 33.79 -1.07 9.62
CA ARG A 151 34.16 -0.10 8.58
C ARG A 151 32.99 0.39 7.74
N VAL A 152 31.88 -0.35 7.68
CA VAL A 152 30.63 0.12 7.04
C VAL A 152 30.06 1.34 7.77
N SER A 153 30.31 1.47 9.08
CA SER A 153 29.89 2.64 9.87
C SER A 153 30.90 3.79 9.88
N SER A 154 31.94 3.74 9.03
CA SER A 154 32.97 4.78 9.00
C SER A 154 32.42 6.11 8.47
N ALA A 155 32.93 7.23 9.01
CA ALA A 155 32.65 8.57 8.47
C ALA A 155 33.23 8.77 7.05
N ASP A 156 34.15 7.90 6.63
CA ASP A 156 34.76 7.95 5.32
C ASP A 156 33.92 7.18 4.28
N HIS A 157 33.19 7.89 3.42
CA HIS A 157 32.27 7.25 2.47
C HIS A 157 32.96 6.28 1.50
N ALA A 158 34.20 6.56 1.09
CA ALA A 158 34.93 5.67 0.19
C ALA A 158 35.35 4.36 0.88
N LEU A 159 35.78 4.42 2.14
CA LEU A 159 36.04 3.21 2.94
C LEU A 159 34.74 2.44 3.19
N CYS A 160 33.66 3.13 3.55
CA CYS A 160 32.33 2.54 3.71
C CYS A 160 31.87 1.82 2.43
N ALA A 161 32.02 2.47 1.27
CA ALA A 161 31.65 1.92 -0.04
C ALA A 161 32.43 0.62 -0.32
N ASN A 162 33.76 0.63 -0.16
CA ASN A 162 34.59 -0.54 -0.41
C ASN A 162 34.29 -1.68 0.57
N ALA A 163 34.05 -1.37 1.85
CA ALA A 163 33.66 -2.35 2.85
C ALA A 163 32.32 -3.03 2.47
N LEU A 164 31.31 -2.22 2.11
CA LEU A 164 30.00 -2.74 1.71
C LEU A 164 30.06 -3.51 0.38
N GLN A 165 30.88 -3.07 -0.57
CA GLN A 165 31.10 -3.77 -1.84
C GLN A 165 31.73 -5.16 -1.61
N LEU A 166 32.69 -5.27 -0.69
CA LEU A 166 33.26 -6.56 -0.28
C LEU A 166 32.22 -7.44 0.42
N ILE A 167 31.39 -6.89 1.32
CA ILE A 167 30.27 -7.63 1.92
C ILE A 167 29.31 -8.13 0.85
N ASN A 168 28.94 -7.29 -0.13
CA ASN A 168 28.05 -7.66 -1.23
C ASN A 168 28.64 -8.80 -2.07
N ALA A 169 29.93 -8.74 -2.39
CA ALA A 169 30.61 -9.80 -3.12
C ALA A 169 30.60 -11.12 -2.34
N LEU A 170 30.93 -11.08 -1.05
CA LEU A 170 30.89 -12.26 -0.17
C LEU A 170 29.48 -12.84 -0.04
N MET A 171 28.46 -11.97 0.10
CA MET A 171 27.06 -12.40 0.14
C MET A 171 26.64 -13.05 -1.17
N ARG A 172 26.94 -12.44 -2.32
CA ARG A 172 26.60 -12.98 -3.65
C ARG A 172 27.19 -14.36 -3.87
N ASP A 173 28.49 -14.51 -3.65
CA ASP A 173 29.20 -15.78 -3.86
C ASP A 173 28.72 -16.87 -2.87
N SER A 174 28.50 -16.48 -1.61
CA SER A 174 27.91 -17.37 -0.60
C SER A 174 26.51 -17.86 -1.01
N ILE A 175 25.65 -16.95 -1.47
CA ILE A 175 24.31 -17.28 -1.96
C ILE A 175 24.38 -18.22 -3.18
N ALA A 176 25.38 -18.09 -4.05
CA ALA A 176 25.58 -19.00 -5.18
C ALA A 176 26.07 -20.41 -4.77
N SER A 177 26.83 -20.53 -3.67
CA SER A 177 27.51 -21.77 -3.25
C SER A 177 26.62 -22.82 -2.53
N ASP A 178 25.31 -22.56 -2.40
CA ASP A 178 24.23 -23.41 -1.85
C ASP A 178 24.36 -24.02 -0.43
N ASN A 179 25.54 -24.40 0.06
CA ASN A 179 25.67 -25.23 1.28
C ASN A 179 25.98 -24.47 2.58
N GLU A 180 26.42 -23.21 2.54
CA GLU A 180 26.87 -22.49 3.76
C GLU A 180 26.28 -21.10 3.97
N TRP A 181 25.49 -20.61 3.01
CA TRP A 181 24.97 -19.25 3.02
C TRP A 181 24.14 -18.92 4.27
N GLN A 182 23.37 -19.87 4.79
CA GLN A 182 22.53 -19.66 5.98
C GLN A 182 23.36 -19.26 7.22
N LYS A 183 24.51 -19.91 7.43
CA LYS A 183 25.40 -19.61 8.58
C LYS A 183 26.09 -18.27 8.40
N PHE A 184 26.55 -17.99 7.19
CA PHE A 184 27.21 -16.74 6.87
C PHE A 184 26.28 -15.54 7.03
N ILE A 185 25.07 -15.63 6.47
CA ILE A 185 24.05 -14.58 6.57
C ILE A 185 23.63 -14.36 8.03
N LYS A 186 23.46 -15.44 8.81
CA LYS A 186 23.20 -15.32 10.24
C LYS A 186 24.33 -14.57 10.97
N LYS A 187 25.60 -14.88 10.68
CA LYS A 187 26.74 -14.15 11.25
C LYS A 187 26.70 -12.66 10.89
N LEU A 188 26.39 -12.29 9.64
CA LEU A 188 26.24 -10.88 9.25
C LEU A 188 25.08 -10.17 9.96
N GLN A 189 23.96 -10.87 10.17
CA GLN A 189 22.83 -10.35 10.93
C GLN A 189 23.19 -10.12 12.40
N ASP A 190 23.86 -11.09 13.04
CA ASP A 190 24.30 -10.99 14.44
C ASP A 190 25.30 -9.84 14.64
N LEU A 191 26.14 -9.55 13.63
CA LEU A 191 27.05 -8.39 13.60
C LEU A 191 26.33 -7.05 13.35
N GLY A 192 25.04 -7.06 13.03
CA GLY A 192 24.23 -5.86 12.88
C GLY A 192 24.35 -5.15 11.53
N VAL A 193 24.86 -5.82 10.49
CA VAL A 193 25.03 -5.23 9.13
C VAL A 193 23.71 -4.67 8.59
N ILE A 194 22.63 -5.43 8.72
CA ILE A 194 21.30 -5.06 8.22
C ILE A 194 20.84 -3.73 8.84
N ARG A 195 21.07 -3.57 10.15
CA ARG A 195 20.73 -2.33 10.88
C ARG A 195 21.60 -1.16 10.43
N THR A 196 22.90 -1.38 10.28
CA THR A 196 23.83 -0.33 9.80
C THR A 196 23.43 0.15 8.41
N VAL A 197 23.19 -0.77 7.47
CA VAL A 197 22.80 -0.44 6.10
C VAL A 197 21.44 0.26 6.05
N TYR A 198 20.47 -0.14 6.90
CA TYR A 198 19.19 0.56 7.03
C TYR A 198 19.38 2.05 7.32
N TYR A 199 20.21 2.42 8.30
CA TYR A 199 20.47 3.82 8.62
C TYR A 199 21.28 4.55 7.53
N LEU A 200 22.22 3.87 6.88
CA LEU A 200 22.96 4.45 5.74
C LEU A 200 22.02 4.79 4.58
N MET A 201 21.06 3.91 4.27
CA MET A 201 20.06 4.18 3.24
C MET A 201 19.12 5.32 3.61
N GLN A 202 18.93 5.62 4.90
CA GLN A 202 18.17 6.78 5.37
C GLN A 202 19.01 8.07 5.46
N GLY A 203 20.34 7.96 5.40
CA GLY A 203 21.26 9.08 5.47
C GLY A 203 21.11 10.11 4.34
N SER A 204 21.75 11.28 4.53
CA SER A 204 21.78 12.37 3.55
C SER A 204 22.89 12.21 2.50
N SER A 205 23.97 11.49 2.84
CA SER A 205 25.16 11.31 1.99
C SER A 205 25.09 10.06 1.09
N LEU A 206 24.03 9.95 0.29
CA LEU A 206 23.75 8.74 -0.50
C LEU A 206 24.52 8.63 -1.81
N GLN A 207 25.01 9.73 -2.37
CA GLN A 207 25.53 9.74 -3.74
C GLN A 207 26.74 8.81 -3.91
N ASP A 208 27.70 8.86 -2.97
CA ASP A 208 28.91 8.04 -3.01
C ASP A 208 28.64 6.57 -2.65
N LEU A 209 27.53 6.29 -1.97
CA LEU A 209 27.16 4.95 -1.46
C LEU A 209 26.04 4.30 -2.27
N ALA A 210 25.57 4.96 -3.33
CA ALA A 210 24.34 4.58 -4.02
C ALA A 210 24.39 3.15 -4.57
N HIS A 211 25.47 2.86 -5.29
CA HIS A 211 25.70 1.57 -5.93
C HIS A 211 25.79 0.42 -4.89
N PRO A 212 26.71 0.45 -3.91
CA PRO A 212 26.83 -0.64 -2.95
C PRO A 212 25.58 -0.81 -2.08
N LEU A 213 24.84 0.26 -1.76
CA LEU A 213 23.58 0.15 -1.00
C LEU A 213 22.46 -0.49 -1.82
N LEU A 214 22.30 -0.16 -3.10
CA LEU A 214 21.27 -0.78 -3.94
C LEU A 214 21.59 -2.22 -4.29
N GLU A 215 22.86 -2.54 -4.48
CA GLU A 215 23.31 -3.91 -4.63
C GLU A 215 23.01 -4.72 -3.37
N PHE A 216 23.25 -4.17 -2.17
CA PHE A 216 22.87 -4.82 -0.92
C PHE A 216 21.35 -5.05 -0.86
N GLN A 217 20.53 -4.07 -1.24
CA GLN A 217 19.06 -4.23 -1.33
C GLN A 217 18.66 -5.37 -2.26
N ALA A 218 19.28 -5.46 -3.44
CA ALA A 218 19.02 -6.51 -4.42
C ALA A 218 19.43 -7.90 -3.88
N LEU A 219 20.56 -7.98 -3.18
CA LEU A 219 21.01 -9.21 -2.51
C LEU A 219 20.05 -9.61 -1.39
N MET A 220 19.48 -8.67 -0.64
CA MET A 220 18.45 -8.97 0.36
C MET A 220 17.17 -9.51 -0.29
N LYS A 221 16.72 -8.95 -1.43
CA LYS A 221 15.61 -9.55 -2.19
C LYS A 221 15.95 -10.97 -2.66
N MET A 222 17.15 -11.19 -3.19
CA MET A 222 17.62 -12.51 -3.63
C MET A 222 17.62 -13.52 -2.48
N LEU A 223 18.06 -13.11 -1.29
CA LEU A 223 18.03 -13.93 -0.08
C LEU A 223 16.59 -14.32 0.31
N ILE A 224 15.66 -13.35 0.27
CA ILE A 224 14.24 -13.57 0.54
C ILE A 224 13.65 -14.57 -0.47
N ARG A 225 13.93 -14.39 -1.78
CA ARG A 225 13.54 -15.37 -2.83
C ARG A 225 14.08 -16.77 -2.52
N LYS A 226 15.35 -16.86 -2.12
CA LYS A 226 16.00 -18.14 -1.81
C LYS A 226 15.34 -18.83 -0.62
N TRP A 227 15.08 -18.10 0.47
CA TRP A 227 14.34 -18.64 1.62
C TRP A 227 12.91 -19.07 1.25
N ARG A 228 12.22 -18.30 0.41
CA ARG A 228 10.87 -18.62 -0.09
C ARG A 228 10.88 -19.86 -1.01
N ALA A 229 11.95 -20.09 -1.78
CA ALA A 229 12.07 -21.27 -2.63
C ALA A 229 12.35 -22.57 -1.87
N VAL A 230 12.85 -22.48 -0.62
CA VAL A 230 13.08 -23.67 0.22
C VAL A 230 11.73 -24.27 0.63
N LYS A 231 11.39 -25.42 0.05
CA LYS A 231 10.19 -26.18 0.42
C LYS A 231 10.27 -26.72 1.84
N LEU A 232 9.11 -26.86 2.49
CA LEU A 232 9.04 -27.49 3.79
C LEU A 232 9.48 -28.96 3.69
N ASN A 233 10.55 -29.31 4.40
CA ASN A 233 11.03 -30.67 4.53
C ASN A 233 11.00 -31.08 6.01
N LEU A 234 10.07 -31.97 6.36
CA LEU A 234 9.93 -32.48 7.72
C LEU A 234 11.11 -33.34 8.15
N GLU A 235 12.04 -33.75 7.29
CA GLU A 235 13.26 -34.45 7.69
C GLU A 235 14.34 -33.51 8.24
N ARG A 236 14.28 -32.22 7.87
CA ARG A 236 15.24 -31.22 8.35
C ARG A 236 14.96 -30.86 9.81
N LYS A 237 16.01 -30.93 10.64
CA LYS A 237 15.94 -30.59 12.08
C LYS A 237 15.41 -29.17 12.31
N ASP A 238 15.85 -28.20 11.51
CA ASP A 238 15.48 -26.79 11.70
C ASP A 238 13.98 -26.57 11.44
N HIS A 239 13.44 -27.20 10.39
CA HIS A 239 12.02 -27.14 10.03
C HIS A 239 11.15 -27.81 11.11
N ARG A 240 11.56 -29.00 11.60
CA ARG A 240 10.89 -29.66 12.73
C ARG A 240 10.90 -28.78 13.98
N THR A 241 12.00 -28.08 14.23
CA THR A 241 12.17 -27.25 15.43
C THR A 241 11.26 -26.02 15.37
N ALA A 242 11.18 -25.34 14.22
CA ALA A 242 10.26 -24.22 13.99
C ALA A 242 8.80 -24.61 14.23
N LEU A 243 8.33 -25.71 13.63
CA LEU A 243 6.97 -26.22 13.84
C LEU A 243 6.70 -26.62 15.30
N LYS A 244 7.71 -27.19 15.98
CA LYS A 244 7.59 -27.49 17.42
C LYS A 244 7.44 -26.23 18.25
N THR A 245 8.21 -25.17 17.96
CA THR A 245 8.10 -23.89 18.66
C THR A 245 6.70 -23.31 18.52
N ILE A 246 6.17 -23.23 17.28
CA ILE A 246 4.82 -22.72 17.03
C ILE A 246 3.79 -23.53 17.83
N HIS A 247 3.92 -24.85 17.82
CA HIS A 247 2.98 -25.72 18.53
C HIS A 247 3.06 -25.55 20.05
N ILE A 248 4.26 -25.50 20.63
CA ILE A 248 4.45 -25.37 22.08
C ILE A 248 3.86 -24.05 22.57
N ALA A 249 4.15 -22.95 21.87
CA ALA A 249 3.61 -21.63 22.20
C ALA A 249 2.08 -21.58 22.10
N SER A 250 1.47 -22.40 21.22
CA SER A 250 0.01 -22.47 21.08
C SER A 250 -0.70 -23.31 22.13
N ALA A 251 0.05 -24.13 22.89
CA ALA A 251 -0.52 -25.16 23.73
C ALA A 251 -0.52 -24.76 25.21
N SER A 252 -1.71 -24.48 25.73
CA SER A 252 -1.97 -24.36 27.17
C SER A 252 -1.97 -25.74 27.83
N SER A 253 -0.79 -26.31 28.07
CA SER A 253 -0.54 -27.54 28.84
C SER A 253 -1.14 -28.88 28.32
N ILE A 254 -0.23 -29.81 27.98
CA ILE A 254 -0.27 -31.27 28.24
C ILE A 254 -1.25 -32.19 27.48
N ARG A 255 -2.28 -31.74 26.74
CA ARG A 255 -3.13 -32.68 25.95
C ARG A 255 -2.92 -32.60 24.44
N SER A 256 -2.58 -33.74 23.84
CA SER A 256 -2.58 -33.96 22.39
C SER A 256 -3.99 -33.74 21.84
N ASN A 257 -4.28 -32.52 21.40
CA ASN A 257 -5.54 -32.22 20.74
C ASN A 257 -5.52 -32.82 19.32
N PRO A 258 -6.58 -33.53 18.90
CA PRO A 258 -6.71 -34.03 17.54
C PRO A 258 -6.71 -32.92 16.46
N GLU A 259 -7.09 -31.68 16.80
CA GLU A 259 -7.02 -30.51 15.91
C GLU A 259 -5.80 -29.63 16.28
N LYS A 260 -4.60 -30.13 15.96
CA LYS A 260 -3.33 -29.46 16.30
C LYS A 260 -3.07 -28.25 15.42
N TRP A 261 -3.25 -28.40 14.11
CA TRP A 261 -2.92 -27.36 13.13
C TRP A 261 -4.17 -26.58 12.71
N ARG A 262 -5.34 -27.22 12.64
CA ARG A 262 -6.59 -26.52 12.29
C ARG A 262 -6.95 -25.42 13.29
N ARG A 263 -6.64 -25.60 14.58
CA ARG A 263 -6.86 -24.55 15.58
C ARG A 263 -6.04 -23.27 15.31
N LEU A 264 -4.90 -23.42 14.64
CA LEU A 264 -4.02 -22.30 14.28
C LEU A 264 -4.48 -21.61 13.00
N GLY A 265 -5.52 -22.12 12.34
CA GLY A 265 -6.03 -21.57 11.08
C GLY A 265 -5.47 -22.22 9.82
N PHE A 266 -4.79 -23.37 9.94
CA PHE A 266 -4.51 -24.23 8.78
C PHE A 266 -5.79 -24.92 8.32
N GLU A 267 -5.93 -25.18 7.02
CA GLU A 267 -7.08 -25.90 6.46
C GLU A 267 -7.06 -27.39 6.86
N THR A 268 -5.86 -27.95 6.98
CA THR A 268 -5.66 -29.38 7.27
C THR A 268 -4.74 -29.60 8.47
N GLU A 269 -4.72 -30.84 8.97
CA GLU A 269 -3.73 -31.28 9.97
C GLU A 269 -2.35 -31.57 9.36
N SER A 270 -2.19 -31.35 8.05
CA SER A 270 -0.91 -31.45 7.34
C SER A 270 -0.56 -30.08 6.74
N PRO A 271 0.12 -29.21 7.49
CA PRO A 271 0.31 -27.82 7.09
C PRO A 271 1.27 -27.65 5.89
N ALA A 272 1.90 -28.72 5.41
CA ALA A 272 3.04 -28.66 4.50
C ALA A 272 2.73 -28.04 3.13
N TRP A 273 1.54 -28.29 2.59
CA TRP A 273 1.14 -27.75 1.29
C TRP A 273 0.77 -26.26 1.38
N GLU A 274 0.29 -25.78 2.53
CA GLU A 274 -0.04 -24.37 2.73
C GLU A 274 1.21 -23.48 2.72
N PHE A 275 2.38 -24.05 3.05
CA PHE A 275 3.67 -23.37 2.91
C PHE A 275 4.19 -23.32 1.46
N GLU A 276 3.52 -23.87 0.45
CA GLU A 276 4.07 -23.93 -0.91
C GLU A 276 4.31 -22.53 -1.51
N GLN A 277 3.44 -21.56 -1.23
CA GLN A 277 3.56 -20.19 -1.77
C GLN A 277 4.58 -19.34 -1.00
N ALA A 278 4.63 -19.47 0.33
CA ALA A 278 5.49 -18.66 1.20
C ALA A 278 6.82 -19.34 1.56
N GLY A 279 6.95 -20.64 1.29
CA GLY A 279 8.11 -21.46 1.56
C GLY A 279 8.53 -21.51 3.02
N PHE A 280 9.81 -21.81 3.24
CA PHE A 280 10.42 -21.75 4.56
C PHE A 280 10.49 -20.32 5.11
N LEU A 281 10.51 -19.30 4.26
CA LEU A 281 10.40 -17.90 4.69
C LEU A 281 9.14 -17.66 5.53
N GLY A 282 7.96 -18.09 5.06
CA GLY A 282 6.72 -17.95 5.84
C GLY A 282 6.73 -18.73 7.15
N MET A 283 7.45 -19.86 7.21
CA MET A 283 7.66 -20.59 8.46
C MET A 283 8.57 -19.82 9.43
N MET A 284 9.63 -19.18 8.93
CA MET A 284 10.52 -18.35 9.72
C MET A 284 9.77 -17.15 10.29
N ASP A 285 9.07 -16.38 9.44
CA ASP A 285 8.30 -15.21 9.84
C ASP A 285 7.28 -15.54 10.93
N MET A 286 6.50 -16.60 10.73
CA MET A 286 5.52 -17.07 11.72
C MET A 286 6.18 -17.52 13.02
N THR A 287 7.32 -18.21 12.95
CA THR A 287 8.04 -18.67 14.15
C THR A 287 8.65 -17.49 14.92
N GLU A 288 9.16 -16.48 14.21
CA GLU A 288 9.73 -15.27 14.80
C GLU A 288 8.63 -14.48 15.51
N PHE A 289 7.49 -14.22 14.85
CA PHE A 289 6.32 -13.59 15.48
C PHE A 289 5.91 -14.31 16.77
N VAL A 290 5.79 -15.64 16.74
CA VAL A 290 5.36 -16.42 17.90
C VAL A 290 6.35 -16.36 19.05
N LYS A 291 7.65 -16.24 18.78
CA LYS A 291 8.67 -16.11 19.82
C LYS A 291 8.69 -14.73 20.45
N ASP A 292 8.58 -13.69 19.61
CA ASP A 292 8.70 -12.31 20.06
C ASP A 292 7.40 -11.78 20.69
N HIS A 293 6.25 -12.38 20.32
CA HIS A 293 4.90 -12.00 20.78
C HIS A 293 4.11 -13.21 21.30
N GLU A 294 4.73 -14.02 22.15
CA GLU A 294 4.13 -15.27 22.66
C GLU A 294 2.81 -15.02 23.41
N ASP A 295 2.75 -14.00 24.26
CA ASP A 295 1.55 -13.67 25.06
C ASP A 295 0.38 -13.22 24.17
N GLU A 296 0.63 -12.33 23.20
CA GLU A 296 -0.37 -11.89 22.24
C GLU A 296 -0.83 -13.05 21.35
N PHE A 297 0.09 -13.89 20.88
CA PHE A 297 -0.22 -15.07 20.10
C PHE A 297 -1.15 -16.02 20.88
N GLN A 298 -0.80 -16.34 22.13
CA GLN A 298 -1.65 -17.15 23.00
C GLN A 298 -3.03 -16.52 23.17
N LYS A 299 -3.11 -15.22 23.43
CA LYS A 299 -4.39 -14.50 23.55
C LYS A 299 -5.24 -14.61 22.29
N ILE A 300 -4.64 -14.47 21.09
CA ILE A 300 -5.33 -14.62 19.81
C ILE A 300 -5.94 -16.03 19.69
N ILE A 301 -5.14 -17.07 19.97
CA ILE A 301 -5.58 -18.47 19.87
C ILE A 301 -6.72 -18.77 20.85
N HIS A 302 -6.58 -18.40 22.13
CA HIS A 302 -7.64 -18.60 23.13
C HIS A 302 -8.94 -17.90 22.74
N GLU A 303 -8.86 -16.68 22.20
CA GLU A 303 -10.04 -15.96 21.72
C GLU A 303 -10.71 -16.68 20.54
N GLN A 304 -9.92 -17.27 19.62
CA GLN A 304 -10.47 -18.00 18.48
C GLN A 304 -11.07 -19.35 18.90
N GLU A 305 -10.52 -20.02 19.92
CA GLU A 305 -11.06 -21.28 20.43
C GLU A 305 -12.47 -21.12 21.00
N ALA A 306 -12.79 -19.94 21.57
CA ALA A 306 -14.11 -19.62 22.08
C ALA A 306 -15.17 -19.33 20.98
N LYS A 307 -14.75 -19.12 19.72
CA LYS A 307 -15.63 -18.77 18.59
C LYS A 307 -16.03 -20.01 17.76
N PRO A 308 -17.18 -19.97 17.06
CA PRO A 308 -17.55 -20.99 16.08
C PRO A 308 -16.56 -21.01 14.91
N LYS A 309 -16.41 -22.16 14.24
CA LYS A 309 -15.36 -22.37 13.23
C LYS A 309 -15.41 -21.36 12.08
N GLU A 310 -16.60 -20.90 11.73
CA GLU A 310 -16.88 -19.97 10.64
C GLU A 310 -16.44 -18.53 10.94
N GLU A 311 -16.28 -18.15 12.21
CA GLU A 311 -15.92 -16.79 12.65
C GLU A 311 -14.45 -16.69 13.10
N ARG A 312 -13.74 -17.82 13.15
CA ARG A 312 -12.36 -17.89 13.62
C ARG A 312 -11.42 -17.18 12.64
N PHE A 313 -10.55 -16.34 13.19
CA PHE A 313 -9.43 -15.79 12.44
C PHE A 313 -8.40 -16.90 12.12
N PRO A 314 -8.12 -17.17 10.84
CA PRO A 314 -7.17 -18.21 10.47
C PRO A 314 -5.72 -17.67 10.54
N PHE A 315 -5.17 -17.63 11.75
CA PHE A 315 -3.85 -17.03 12.04
C PHE A 315 -2.73 -17.51 11.11
N ALA A 316 -2.60 -18.83 10.90
CA ALA A 316 -1.56 -19.40 10.05
C ALA A 316 -1.70 -18.94 8.59
N ARG A 317 -2.91 -19.05 8.01
CA ARG A 317 -3.19 -18.56 6.65
C ARG A 317 -2.93 -17.06 6.52
N ALA A 318 -3.31 -16.26 7.53
CA ALA A 318 -3.05 -14.83 7.55
C ALA A 318 -1.54 -14.51 7.60
N SER A 319 -0.78 -15.22 8.43
CA SER A 319 0.69 -15.07 8.54
C SER A 319 1.40 -15.38 7.22
N LEU A 320 1.02 -16.47 6.56
CA LEU A 320 1.56 -16.85 5.25
C LEU A 320 1.17 -15.87 4.13
N TYR A 321 -0.06 -15.36 4.19
CA TYR A 321 -0.50 -14.28 3.31
C TYR A 321 0.33 -13.02 3.50
N VAL A 322 0.61 -12.60 4.74
CA VAL A 322 1.43 -11.41 5.02
C VAL A 322 2.84 -11.57 4.46
N THR A 323 3.48 -12.74 4.63
CA THR A 323 4.79 -13.01 4.00
C THR A 323 4.73 -12.84 2.47
N SER A 324 3.69 -13.37 1.84
CA SER A 324 3.49 -13.26 0.38
C SER A 324 3.22 -11.80 -0.04
N LEU A 325 2.41 -11.09 0.74
CA LEU A 325 2.12 -9.67 0.54
C LEU A 325 3.41 -8.84 0.62
N LEU A 326 4.26 -9.05 1.62
CA LEU A 326 5.54 -8.34 1.72
C LEU A 326 6.41 -8.61 0.49
N CYS A 327 6.46 -9.86 0.01
CA CYS A 327 7.18 -10.20 -1.22
C CYS A 327 6.65 -9.42 -2.42
N GLU A 328 5.33 -9.32 -2.58
CA GLU A 328 4.69 -8.55 -3.65
C GLU A 328 4.99 -7.04 -3.54
N GLN A 329 4.82 -6.45 -2.34
CA GLN A 329 4.96 -5.00 -2.13
C GLN A 329 6.40 -4.51 -2.33
N PHE A 330 7.40 -5.33 -1.99
CA PHE A 330 8.81 -5.03 -2.26
C PHE A 330 9.28 -5.48 -3.65
N ALA A 331 8.37 -5.99 -4.47
CA ALA A 331 8.65 -6.54 -5.79
C ALA A 331 9.83 -7.51 -5.74
N VAL A 332 9.78 -8.42 -4.75
CA VAL A 332 10.83 -9.41 -4.52
C VAL A 332 10.99 -10.25 -5.76
N ASP A 333 9.95 -10.61 -6.51
CA ASP A 333 10.12 -11.49 -7.69
C ASP A 333 10.67 -10.79 -8.96
N ASN A 334 10.97 -9.49 -8.92
CA ASN A 334 11.57 -8.78 -10.07
C ASN A 334 12.94 -9.35 -10.48
N SER A 335 13.29 -9.27 -11.76
CA SER A 335 14.54 -9.82 -12.27
C SER A 335 15.76 -9.01 -11.82
N GLU A 336 16.92 -9.68 -11.68
CA GLU A 336 18.20 -9.01 -11.40
C GLU A 336 18.54 -7.95 -12.47
N ALA A 337 18.10 -8.15 -13.71
CA ALA A 337 18.27 -7.18 -14.78
C ALA A 337 17.45 -5.90 -14.53
N ASP A 338 16.31 -5.99 -13.86
CA ASP A 338 15.49 -4.82 -13.54
C ASP A 338 16.03 -4.05 -12.32
N ASP A 339 16.57 -4.77 -11.34
CA ASP A 339 17.34 -4.16 -10.25
C ASP A 339 18.63 -3.50 -10.81
N ALA A 340 19.33 -4.14 -11.77
CA ALA A 340 20.52 -3.57 -12.43
C ALA A 340 20.21 -2.34 -13.29
N LYS A 341 19.10 -2.34 -14.05
CA LYS A 341 18.63 -1.15 -14.77
C LYS A 341 18.32 -0.01 -13.80
N THR A 342 17.73 -0.31 -12.65
CA THR A 342 17.47 0.69 -11.60
C THR A 342 18.77 1.31 -11.09
N ILE A 343 19.83 0.50 -10.96
CA ILE A 343 21.18 0.98 -10.59
C ILE A 343 21.80 1.83 -11.72
N MET A 344 21.64 1.44 -12.98
CA MET A 344 22.21 2.16 -14.13
C MET A 344 21.52 3.50 -14.46
N ILE A 345 20.23 3.66 -14.14
CA ILE A 345 19.39 4.81 -14.54
C ILE A 345 19.33 5.91 -13.45
N LEU A 346 20.22 5.90 -12.45
CA LEU A 346 20.24 6.90 -11.37
C LEU A 346 20.83 8.24 -11.82
N GLU A 347 20.11 8.94 -12.69
CA GLU A 347 20.52 10.27 -13.20
C GLU A 347 19.90 11.43 -12.39
N SER A 348 18.89 11.17 -11.55
CA SER A 348 18.14 12.24 -10.83
C SER A 348 17.87 11.92 -9.36
N ARG A 349 17.94 12.93 -8.47
CA ARG A 349 17.59 12.82 -7.03
C ARG A 349 16.17 12.28 -6.78
N ALA A 350 15.20 12.55 -7.65
CA ALA A 350 13.85 12.02 -7.52
C ALA A 350 13.77 10.50 -7.76
N SER A 351 14.68 9.96 -8.59
CA SER A 351 14.84 8.52 -8.78
C SER A 351 15.42 7.84 -7.53
N PHE A 352 16.31 8.52 -6.79
CA PHE A 352 16.87 8.00 -5.53
C PHE A 352 15.79 7.74 -4.48
N GLU A 353 14.94 8.73 -4.20
CA GLU A 353 13.88 8.59 -3.17
C GLU A 353 12.91 7.43 -3.45
N LYS A 354 12.74 7.04 -4.72
CA LYS A 354 11.89 5.91 -5.11
C LYS A 354 12.64 4.57 -5.16
N ALA A 355 13.93 4.57 -5.51
CA ALA A 355 14.74 3.36 -5.69
C ALA A 355 15.10 2.68 -4.36
N PHE A 356 15.42 3.47 -3.33
CA PHE A 356 15.75 2.95 -2.01
C PHE A 356 14.49 2.59 -1.24
N LYS A 357 14.47 1.36 -0.71
CA LYS A 357 13.40 0.81 0.13
C LYS A 357 14.00 0.28 1.45
N PRO A 358 14.45 1.17 2.36
CA PRO A 358 15.13 0.75 3.60
C PRO A 358 14.25 -0.14 4.47
N LEU A 359 12.93 0.09 4.44
CA LEU A 359 11.94 -0.72 5.16
C LEU A 359 12.04 -2.23 4.85
N LEU A 360 12.54 -2.63 3.67
CA LEU A 360 12.82 -4.04 3.34
C LEU A 360 13.72 -4.71 4.40
N LEU A 361 14.65 -3.94 4.97
CA LEU A 361 15.60 -4.41 5.99
C LEU A 361 14.98 -4.55 7.38
N GLN A 362 13.71 -4.16 7.55
CA GLN A 362 12.91 -4.30 8.77
C GLN A 362 11.80 -5.36 8.59
N TRP A 363 12.09 -6.42 7.82
CA TRP A 363 11.13 -7.45 7.40
C TRP A 363 10.26 -8.02 8.54
N SER A 364 10.89 -8.53 9.60
CA SER A 364 10.22 -9.14 10.75
C SER A 364 9.22 -8.17 11.41
N ARG A 365 9.64 -6.92 11.63
CA ARG A 365 8.77 -5.87 12.20
C ARG A 365 7.60 -5.52 11.30
N LEU A 366 7.81 -5.47 9.99
CA LEU A 366 6.74 -5.25 9.02
C LEU A 366 5.75 -6.42 8.98
N HIS A 367 6.24 -7.66 9.04
CA HIS A 367 5.40 -8.86 9.08
C HIS A 367 4.51 -8.83 10.33
N THR A 368 5.10 -8.61 11.49
CA THR A 368 4.40 -8.45 12.77
C THR A 368 3.34 -7.35 12.73
N ALA A 369 3.71 -6.15 12.28
CA ALA A 369 2.79 -5.01 12.22
C ALA A 369 1.60 -5.29 11.27
N ALA A 370 1.88 -5.86 10.10
CA ALA A 370 0.85 -6.22 9.12
C ALA A 370 -0.04 -7.36 9.63
N LEU A 371 0.49 -8.34 10.35
CA LEU A 371 -0.28 -9.44 10.92
C LEU A 371 -1.21 -8.97 12.05
N PHE A 372 -0.74 -8.10 12.94
CA PHE A 372 -1.60 -7.46 13.94
C PHE A 372 -2.68 -6.59 13.29
N ALA A 373 -2.35 -5.83 12.23
CA ALA A 373 -3.32 -5.06 11.48
C ALA A 373 -4.37 -5.97 10.82
N PHE A 374 -3.96 -7.11 10.24
CA PHE A 374 -4.88 -8.10 9.68
C PHE A 374 -5.85 -8.60 10.75
N PHE A 375 -5.34 -9.04 11.90
CA PHE A 375 -6.19 -9.50 13.00
C PHE A 375 -7.18 -8.43 13.49
N ARG A 376 -6.74 -7.17 13.57
CA ARG A 376 -7.61 -6.04 13.91
C ARG A 376 -8.70 -5.82 12.88
N ILE A 377 -8.36 -5.73 11.60
CA ILE A 377 -9.32 -5.48 10.51
C ILE A 377 -10.33 -6.64 10.42
N TRP A 378 -9.89 -7.88 10.64
CA TRP A 378 -10.77 -9.05 10.73
C TRP A 378 -11.87 -8.86 11.79
N LYS A 379 -11.48 -8.36 12.98
CA LYS A 379 -12.43 -8.09 14.07
C LYS A 379 -13.35 -6.91 13.78
N GLU A 380 -12.81 -5.80 13.29
CA GLU A 380 -13.59 -4.59 12.97
C GLU A 380 -14.64 -4.87 11.90
N THR A 381 -14.35 -5.79 10.97
CA THR A 381 -15.27 -6.16 9.90
C THR A 381 -16.23 -7.30 10.28
N SER A 382 -16.07 -7.90 11.47
CA SER A 382 -16.79 -9.12 11.87
C SER A 382 -16.78 -10.18 10.75
N ALA A 383 -15.61 -10.38 10.14
CA ALA A 383 -15.45 -11.22 8.97
C ALA A 383 -15.68 -12.70 9.27
N LEU A 384 -16.31 -13.40 8.32
CA LEU A 384 -16.38 -14.86 8.32
C LEU A 384 -15.17 -15.45 7.58
N TYR A 385 -14.93 -16.76 7.76
CA TYR A 385 -13.89 -17.48 7.04
C TYR A 385 -13.97 -17.29 5.51
N SER A 386 -15.18 -17.19 4.95
CA SER A 386 -15.43 -16.93 3.51
C SER A 386 -15.12 -15.50 3.06
N ASP A 387 -14.90 -14.56 3.99
CA ASP A 387 -14.52 -13.18 3.70
C ASP A 387 -13.00 -12.98 3.70
N PHE A 388 -12.21 -14.04 3.91
CA PHE A 388 -10.76 -13.95 4.05
C PHE A 388 -10.08 -13.17 2.92
N ASP A 389 -10.41 -13.47 1.66
CA ASP A 389 -9.77 -12.80 0.52
C ASP A 389 -10.13 -11.30 0.48
N LYS A 390 -11.35 -10.94 0.89
CA LYS A 390 -11.80 -9.52 0.95
C LYS A 390 -11.05 -8.74 2.02
N VAL A 391 -10.80 -9.36 3.18
CA VAL A 391 -9.99 -8.73 4.25
C VAL A 391 -8.53 -8.66 3.83
N SER A 392 -8.03 -9.71 3.17
CA SER A 392 -6.68 -9.77 2.60
C SER A 392 -6.41 -8.62 1.62
N ASP A 393 -7.39 -8.29 0.77
CA ASP A 393 -7.32 -7.14 -0.15
C ASP A 393 -7.22 -5.80 0.60
N LEU A 394 -7.93 -5.64 1.71
CA LEU A 394 -7.84 -4.42 2.54
C LEU A 394 -6.47 -4.30 3.20
N VAL A 395 -5.91 -5.41 3.69
CA VAL A 395 -4.55 -5.45 4.24
C VAL A 395 -3.52 -5.16 3.15
N ARG A 396 -3.75 -5.61 1.91
CA ARG A 396 -2.92 -5.26 0.75
C ARG A 396 -2.95 -3.76 0.45
N VAL A 397 -4.13 -3.14 0.47
CA VAL A 397 -4.28 -1.69 0.32
C VAL A 397 -3.55 -0.94 1.44
N LEU A 398 -3.68 -1.41 2.69
CA LEU A 398 -2.95 -0.86 3.83
C LEU A 398 -1.44 -0.94 3.58
N GLY A 399 -0.93 -2.12 3.21
CA GLY A 399 0.49 -2.31 2.93
C GLY A 399 1.02 -1.44 1.79
N TYR A 400 0.25 -1.27 0.71
CA TYR A 400 0.60 -0.34 -0.36
C TYR A 400 0.70 1.11 0.14
N LYS A 401 -0.27 1.53 0.97
CA LYS A 401 -0.31 2.89 1.52
C LYS A 401 0.86 3.16 2.49
N THR A 402 1.17 2.21 3.36
CA THR A 402 2.14 2.40 4.45
C THR A 402 3.58 2.09 4.03
N MET A 403 3.79 1.11 3.14
CA MET A 403 5.13 0.65 2.75
C MET A 403 5.55 1.13 1.35
N VAL A 404 4.70 0.97 0.33
CA VAL A 404 5.10 1.29 -1.06
C VAL A 404 5.16 2.80 -1.28
N GLN A 405 4.18 3.53 -0.75
CA GLN A 405 4.16 4.99 -0.77
C GLN A 405 5.04 5.65 0.31
N ALA A 406 5.72 4.85 1.15
CA ALA A 406 6.66 5.39 2.13
C ALA A 406 7.81 6.13 1.44
N THR A 407 8.20 7.26 2.03
CA THR A 407 9.47 7.90 1.72
C THR A 407 10.62 7.06 2.25
N ARG A 408 11.79 7.18 1.63
CA ARG A 408 13.01 6.47 2.06
C ARG A 408 13.34 6.69 3.54
N THR A 409 13.18 7.92 4.02
CA THR A 409 13.49 8.32 5.40
C THR A 409 12.39 8.00 6.41
N LYS A 410 11.30 7.33 6.00
CA LYS A 410 10.22 6.98 6.91
C LYS A 410 10.71 6.00 7.96
N GLU A 411 10.45 6.29 9.24
CA GLU A 411 10.85 5.40 10.33
C GLU A 411 9.90 4.21 10.44
N ILE A 412 10.45 3.06 10.81
CA ILE A 412 9.68 1.83 11.03
C ILE A 412 8.62 1.98 12.15
N THR A 413 8.90 2.77 13.19
CA THR A 413 7.95 3.08 14.27
C THR A 413 6.72 3.83 13.78
N GLU A 414 6.89 4.73 12.82
CA GLU A 414 5.78 5.45 12.17
C GLU A 414 4.95 4.48 11.33
N VAL A 415 5.59 3.57 10.60
CA VAL A 415 4.92 2.53 9.81
C VAL A 415 4.11 1.58 10.71
N GLU A 416 4.68 1.14 11.82
CA GLU A 416 3.99 0.31 12.83
C GLU A 416 2.75 1.02 13.39
N LYS A 417 2.89 2.31 13.71
CA LYS A 417 1.78 3.14 14.18
C LYS A 417 0.68 3.25 13.13
N GLU A 418 1.03 3.46 11.87
CA GLU A 418 0.05 3.47 10.78
C GLU A 418 -0.70 2.14 10.66
N PHE A 419 0.01 1.00 10.65
CA PHE A 419 -0.63 -0.32 10.64
C PHE A 419 -1.63 -0.49 11.79
N ALA A 420 -1.30 0.04 12.97
CA ALA A 420 -2.17 0.01 14.15
C ALA A 420 -3.39 0.95 14.04
N GLU A 421 -3.25 2.13 13.43
CA GLU A 421 -4.25 3.21 13.48
C GLU A 421 -5.21 3.28 12.28
N TYR A 422 -4.87 2.73 11.11
CA TYR A 422 -5.72 2.82 9.92
C TYR A 422 -7.03 2.02 10.08
N ASP A 423 -8.15 2.71 10.32
CA ASP A 423 -9.47 2.09 10.41
C ASP A 423 -9.99 1.55 9.06
N TYR A 424 -10.96 0.63 9.13
CA TYR A 424 -11.63 0.07 7.96
C TYR A 424 -12.23 1.13 7.00
N GLN A 425 -12.79 2.23 7.53
CA GLN A 425 -13.47 3.23 6.71
C GLN A 425 -12.48 3.99 5.81
N ARG A 426 -11.33 4.39 6.38
CA ARG A 426 -10.23 5.02 5.64
C ARG A 426 -9.67 4.09 4.58
N LEU A 427 -9.48 2.81 4.93
CA LEU A 427 -8.99 1.82 3.97
C LEU A 427 -9.94 1.64 2.78
N ARG A 428 -11.25 1.68 3.01
CA ARG A 428 -12.24 1.64 1.93
C ARG A 428 -12.20 2.85 1.01
N VAL A 429 -11.97 4.04 1.56
CA VAL A 429 -11.79 5.26 0.75
C VAL A 429 -10.55 5.12 -0.14
N ILE A 430 -9.41 4.74 0.45
CA ILE A 430 -8.16 4.56 -0.29
C ILE A 430 -8.30 3.47 -1.36
N GLN A 431 -8.93 2.34 -1.03
CA GLN A 431 -9.20 1.27 -2.00
C GLN A 431 -9.97 1.81 -3.21
N MET A 432 -10.99 2.63 -2.98
CA MET A 432 -11.77 3.25 -4.06
C MET A 432 -10.94 4.24 -4.88
N GLU A 433 -10.12 5.08 -4.24
CA GLU A 433 -9.23 6.02 -4.92
C GLU A 433 -8.20 5.30 -5.81
N LEU A 434 -7.61 4.20 -5.32
CA LEU A 434 -6.66 3.40 -6.09
C LEU A 434 -7.32 2.73 -7.30
N LEU A 435 -8.55 2.23 -7.13
CA LEU A 435 -9.34 1.70 -8.25
C LEU A 435 -9.64 2.77 -9.29
N GLU A 436 -10.04 3.97 -8.86
CA GLU A 436 -10.30 5.08 -9.76
C GLU A 436 -9.04 5.51 -10.53
N GLN A 437 -7.87 5.56 -9.87
CA GLN A 437 -6.59 5.87 -10.51
C GLN A 437 -6.13 4.81 -11.50
N ALA A 438 -6.21 3.53 -11.11
CA ALA A 438 -5.76 2.42 -11.96
C ALA A 438 -6.62 2.27 -13.22
N TYR A 439 -7.94 2.44 -13.08
CA TYR A 439 -8.90 2.12 -14.14
C TYR A 439 -9.51 3.34 -14.84
N GLY A 440 -9.26 4.56 -14.36
CA GLY A 440 -9.78 5.80 -14.94
C GLY A 440 -9.36 6.04 -16.40
N ASN A 441 -8.21 5.48 -16.82
CA ASN A 441 -7.70 5.60 -18.19
C ASN A 441 -8.18 4.48 -19.12
N ALA A 442 -8.32 3.24 -18.62
CA ALA A 442 -8.65 2.07 -19.44
C ALA A 442 -10.17 1.86 -19.62
N TRP A 443 -10.98 2.26 -18.63
CA TRP A 443 -12.41 1.94 -18.59
C TRP A 443 -13.31 3.14 -18.86
N ARG A 444 -12.76 4.34 -19.10
CA ARG A 444 -13.54 5.57 -19.32
C ARG A 444 -14.73 5.38 -20.27
N PRO A 445 -14.61 4.70 -21.43
CA PRO A 445 -15.75 4.48 -22.35
C PRO A 445 -16.80 3.51 -21.80
N GLN A 446 -16.39 2.40 -21.16
CA GLN A 446 -17.28 1.38 -20.59
C GLN A 446 -17.97 1.90 -19.33
N LEU A 447 -17.23 2.65 -18.52
CA LEU A 447 -17.74 3.37 -17.36
C LEU A 447 -18.78 4.39 -17.77
N THR A 448 -18.61 5.16 -18.85
CA THR A 448 -19.66 6.11 -19.29
C THR A 448 -20.99 5.40 -19.55
N SER A 449 -20.99 4.23 -20.19
CA SER A 449 -22.20 3.44 -20.38
C SER A 449 -22.82 2.98 -19.05
N VAL A 450 -22.01 2.49 -18.12
CA VAL A 450 -22.47 2.09 -16.77
C VAL A 450 -22.92 3.29 -15.95
N TYR A 451 -22.28 4.46 -16.09
CA TYR A 451 -22.68 5.72 -15.47
C TYR A 451 -24.05 6.15 -15.98
N GLU A 452 -24.30 6.09 -17.29
CA GLU A 452 -25.59 6.42 -17.88
C GLU A 452 -26.68 5.45 -17.44
N GLU A 453 -26.39 4.15 -17.38
CA GLU A 453 -27.32 3.12 -16.93
C GLU A 453 -27.65 3.27 -15.44
N THR A 454 -26.64 3.36 -14.58
CA THR A 454 -26.84 3.56 -13.13
C THR A 454 -27.49 4.91 -12.80
N ALA A 455 -27.22 5.97 -13.58
CA ALA A 455 -27.91 7.25 -13.43
C ALA A 455 -29.39 7.14 -13.82
N LYS A 456 -29.73 6.40 -14.89
CA LYS A 456 -31.12 6.10 -15.27
C LYS A 456 -31.83 5.28 -14.20
N GLU A 457 -31.20 4.21 -13.71
CA GLU A 457 -31.75 3.37 -12.63
C GLU A 457 -31.97 4.19 -11.35
N ALA A 458 -31.02 5.04 -10.96
CA ALA A 458 -31.16 5.92 -9.81
C ALA A 458 -32.32 6.92 -10.00
N GLN A 459 -32.46 7.48 -11.20
CA GLN A 459 -33.57 8.38 -11.53
C GLN A 459 -34.92 7.65 -11.48
N GLU A 460 -35.00 6.41 -11.97
CA GLU A 460 -36.21 5.58 -11.90
C GLU A 460 -36.55 5.16 -10.47
N PHE A 461 -35.55 4.80 -9.67
CA PHE A 461 -35.71 4.46 -8.27
C PHE A 461 -36.25 5.65 -7.47
N ILE A 462 -35.65 6.83 -7.64
CA ILE A 462 -36.13 8.05 -6.97
C ILE A 462 -37.50 8.45 -7.50
N LYS A 463 -37.77 8.31 -8.80
CA LYS A 463 -39.10 8.52 -9.39
C LYS A 463 -40.15 7.65 -8.69
N GLU A 464 -39.92 6.35 -8.54
CA GLU A 464 -40.85 5.44 -7.87
C GLU A 464 -40.96 5.75 -6.37
N GLN A 465 -39.87 6.13 -5.70
CA GLN A 465 -39.92 6.57 -4.30
C GLN A 465 -40.81 7.82 -4.13
N ARG A 466 -40.66 8.83 -5.00
CA ARG A 466 -41.49 10.04 -4.99
C ARG A 466 -42.96 9.74 -5.29
N ILE A 467 -43.22 8.83 -6.24
CA ILE A 467 -44.59 8.35 -6.52
C ILE A 467 -45.18 7.62 -5.31
N ARG A 468 -44.39 6.86 -4.55
CA ARG A 468 -44.84 6.22 -3.30
C ARG A 468 -45.21 7.25 -2.23
N CYS A 469 -44.49 8.36 -2.11
CA CYS A 469 -44.89 9.46 -1.22
C CYS A 469 -46.27 10.01 -1.61
N LEU A 470 -46.53 10.18 -2.92
CA LEU A 470 -47.85 10.60 -3.39
C LEU A 470 -48.95 9.58 -3.10
N LEU A 471 -48.66 8.27 -3.22
CA LEU A 471 -49.60 7.19 -2.91
C LEU A 471 -49.92 7.11 -1.41
N GLN A 472 -48.93 7.35 -0.55
CA GLN A 472 -49.10 7.44 0.90
C GLN A 472 -50.00 8.63 1.27
N GLY A 473 -49.84 9.75 0.57
CA GLY A 473 -50.63 10.95 0.80
C GLY A 473 -50.01 11.87 1.85
N SER A 474 -50.48 13.10 1.91
CA SER A 474 -49.96 14.09 2.86
C SER A 474 -51.02 15.12 3.24
N TRP A 475 -50.83 15.68 4.44
CA TRP A 475 -51.63 16.76 4.96
C TRP A 475 -51.05 18.12 4.55
N PHE A 476 -51.95 19.01 4.13
CA PHE A 476 -51.68 20.37 3.71
C PHE A 476 -52.55 21.33 4.52
N THR A 477 -52.03 22.49 4.87
CA THR A 477 -52.85 23.54 5.45
C THR A 477 -53.65 24.22 4.34
N THR A 478 -54.90 24.61 4.60
CA THR A 478 -55.68 25.38 3.62
C THR A 478 -56.23 26.66 4.23
N ASP A 479 -56.02 27.77 3.53
CA ASP A 479 -56.65 29.06 3.82
C ASP A 479 -57.95 29.17 3.01
N ARG A 480 -58.98 28.36 3.31
CA ARG A 480 -60.28 28.58 2.64
C ARG A 480 -60.94 29.83 3.23
N THR A 481 -60.78 30.95 2.55
CA THR A 481 -61.70 32.08 2.59
C THR A 481 -62.63 31.97 1.39
N ASP A 482 -63.63 31.08 1.46
CA ASP A 482 -64.67 31.07 0.43
C ASP A 482 -65.48 32.36 0.50
N GLY A 483 -65.62 33.04 -0.64
CA GLY A 483 -66.36 34.28 -0.82
C GLY A 483 -67.87 34.12 -0.69
N SER A 484 -68.35 33.68 0.48
CA SER A 484 -69.74 33.86 0.89
C SER A 484 -69.79 34.99 1.92
N GLN A 485 -70.19 36.17 1.46
CA GLN A 485 -70.66 37.23 2.35
C GLN A 485 -71.90 36.73 3.07
N ASN A 486 -71.72 36.09 4.22
CA ASN A 486 -72.71 36.12 5.30
C ASN A 486 -72.02 35.98 6.66
N LYS A 487 -72.20 37.02 7.46
CA LYS A 487 -71.62 37.19 8.78
C LYS A 487 -72.27 36.21 9.77
N SER A 488 -71.48 35.25 10.26
CA SER A 488 -71.59 34.76 11.64
C SER A 488 -70.19 34.38 12.11
N LYS A 489 -69.64 35.21 12.99
CA LYS A 489 -68.41 34.93 13.74
C LYS A 489 -68.72 33.78 14.69
N ASP A 490 -68.44 32.55 14.28
CA ASP A 490 -68.08 31.45 15.17
C ASP A 490 -67.58 30.25 14.36
N LYS A 491 -66.41 29.72 14.77
CA LYS A 491 -65.64 28.59 14.20
C LYS A 491 -64.93 28.82 12.86
N LEU A 492 -63.77 29.50 12.92
CA LEU A 492 -62.65 29.21 12.01
C LEU A 492 -62.04 27.86 12.46
N ALA A 493 -62.66 26.75 12.07
CA ALA A 493 -62.00 25.45 12.15
C ALA A 493 -60.84 25.47 11.14
N TYR A 494 -59.62 25.22 11.60
CA TYR A 494 -58.50 24.97 10.71
C TYR A 494 -58.85 23.75 9.85
N ILE A 495 -59.20 24.01 8.59
CA ILE A 495 -59.47 22.95 7.62
C ILE A 495 -58.10 22.48 7.14
N SER A 496 -57.78 21.21 7.40
CA SER A 496 -56.63 20.51 6.85
C SER A 496 -57.06 19.79 5.58
N LEU A 497 -56.27 19.92 4.52
CA LEU A 497 -56.47 19.24 3.25
C LEU A 497 -55.62 17.97 3.24
N PHE A 498 -56.23 16.80 3.08
CA PHE A 498 -55.49 15.57 2.78
C PHE A 498 -55.58 15.28 1.29
N ALA A 499 -54.44 15.05 0.65
CA ALA A 499 -54.40 14.62 -0.74
C ALA A 499 -53.53 13.37 -0.89
N ARG A 500 -53.90 12.49 -1.82
CA ARG A 500 -53.12 11.30 -2.19
C ARG A 500 -53.42 10.85 -3.62
N LEU A 501 -52.47 10.15 -4.23
CA LEU A 501 -52.61 9.53 -5.54
C LEU A 501 -53.40 8.22 -5.43
N SER A 502 -54.24 7.94 -6.42
CA SER A 502 -54.92 6.66 -6.55
C SER A 502 -53.93 5.53 -6.85
N THR A 503 -54.26 4.30 -6.46
CA THR A 503 -53.38 3.13 -6.64
C THR A 503 -53.06 2.84 -8.11
N ASP A 504 -53.98 3.18 -9.02
CA ASP A 504 -53.81 3.10 -10.47
C ASP A 504 -53.09 4.32 -11.08
N ARG A 505 -52.65 5.28 -10.25
CA ARG A 505 -51.95 6.52 -10.63
C ARG A 505 -52.73 7.43 -11.58
N ARG A 506 -54.04 7.22 -11.75
CA ARG A 506 -54.88 7.97 -12.69
C ARG A 506 -55.56 9.18 -12.07
N TYR A 507 -55.73 9.21 -10.75
CA TYR A 507 -56.47 10.27 -10.06
C TYR A 507 -55.72 10.79 -8.85
N LEU A 508 -55.64 12.11 -8.72
CA LEU A 508 -55.27 12.76 -7.46
C LEU A 508 -56.55 12.96 -6.64
N CYS A 509 -56.67 12.23 -5.55
CA CYS A 509 -57.83 12.24 -4.66
C CYS A 509 -57.55 13.17 -3.47
N TYR A 510 -58.50 14.02 -3.10
CA TYR A 510 -58.35 14.90 -1.95
C TYR A 510 -59.66 15.13 -1.19
N GLY A 511 -59.53 15.53 0.07
CA GLY A 511 -60.63 15.82 0.98
C GLY A 511 -60.25 16.87 2.00
N TYR A 512 -61.25 17.59 2.50
CA TYR A 512 -61.10 18.62 3.52
C TYR A 512 -61.59 18.07 4.86
N TYR A 513 -60.75 18.17 5.89
CA TYR A 513 -61.03 17.64 7.22
C TYR A 513 -60.74 18.70 8.28
N ASN A 514 -61.36 18.59 9.44
CA ASN A 514 -61.01 19.43 10.59
C ASN A 514 -59.73 18.89 11.25
N ALA A 515 -58.90 19.79 11.78
CA ALA A 515 -57.53 19.52 12.21
C ALA A 515 -57.31 18.43 13.30
N ASP A 516 -58.36 17.84 13.89
CA ASP A 516 -58.28 16.89 15.03
C ASP A 516 -58.44 15.40 14.64
N MET A 517 -58.15 15.01 13.39
CA MET A 517 -58.25 13.60 12.97
C MET A 517 -56.88 12.89 13.10
N ASP A 518 -56.71 12.07 14.14
CA ASP A 518 -55.56 11.15 14.31
C ASP A 518 -55.58 9.94 13.34
N ILE A 519 -56.58 9.84 12.47
CA ILE A 519 -56.79 8.71 11.56
C ILE A 519 -56.68 9.17 10.11
N GLU A 520 -55.75 8.59 9.35
CA GLU A 520 -55.60 8.85 7.92
C GLU A 520 -56.85 8.40 7.13
N PRO A 521 -57.46 9.28 6.31
CA PRO A 521 -58.65 8.95 5.53
C PRO A 521 -58.41 7.84 4.51
N ARG A 522 -59.36 6.92 4.33
CA ARG A 522 -59.28 5.86 3.31
C ARG A 522 -59.58 6.44 1.92
N MET A 523 -59.26 5.69 0.85
CA MET A 523 -59.42 6.19 -0.54
C MET A 523 -60.86 6.52 -0.88
N GLU A 524 -61.76 5.76 -0.28
CA GLU A 524 -63.20 5.82 -0.47
C GLU A 524 -63.79 7.08 0.17
N ASP A 525 -63.12 7.64 1.18
CA ASP A 525 -63.54 8.83 1.93
C ASP A 525 -63.13 10.14 1.23
N LEU A 526 -62.31 10.06 0.16
CA LEU A 526 -61.82 11.23 -0.58
C LEU A 526 -62.80 11.60 -1.70
N VAL A 527 -63.61 12.61 -1.41
CA VAL A 527 -64.75 13.05 -2.24
C VAL A 527 -64.31 13.66 -3.57
N HIS A 528 -63.18 14.38 -3.60
CA HIS A 528 -62.72 15.06 -4.81
C HIS A 528 -61.65 14.25 -5.54
N LYS A 529 -61.76 14.17 -6.87
CA LYS A 529 -60.84 13.43 -7.73
C LYS A 529 -60.46 14.27 -8.95
N ILE A 530 -59.17 14.50 -9.13
CA ILE A 530 -58.60 15.18 -10.29
C ILE A 530 -57.94 14.11 -11.18
N PRO A 531 -58.39 13.91 -12.44
CA PRO A 531 -57.67 13.05 -13.37
C PRO A 531 -56.25 13.59 -13.59
N VAL A 532 -55.23 12.76 -13.41
CA VAL A 532 -53.82 13.16 -13.60
C VAL A 532 -53.57 13.62 -15.04
N SER A 533 -54.29 13.04 -16.02
CA SER A 533 -54.27 13.47 -17.43
C SER A 533 -54.76 14.89 -17.66
N SER A 534 -55.53 15.48 -16.73
CA SER A 534 -56.00 16.86 -16.82
C SER A 534 -54.99 17.88 -16.29
N VAL A 535 -53.96 17.44 -15.56
CA VAL A 535 -52.92 18.29 -14.97
C VAL A 535 -51.93 18.70 -16.07
N SER A 536 -51.73 20.01 -16.25
CA SER A 536 -50.89 20.56 -17.32
C SER A 536 -49.58 21.17 -16.82
N SER A 537 -49.59 21.78 -15.63
CA SER A 537 -48.40 22.35 -14.99
C SER A 537 -48.55 22.38 -13.46
N VAL A 538 -47.41 22.40 -12.75
CA VAL A 538 -47.37 22.59 -11.30
C VAL A 538 -46.38 23.72 -11.03
N VAL A 539 -46.84 24.75 -10.33
CA VAL A 539 -46.02 25.93 -10.01
C VAL A 539 -45.78 25.97 -8.51
N SER A 540 -44.51 26.14 -8.14
CA SER A 540 -44.09 26.33 -6.75
C SER A 540 -43.72 27.79 -6.53
N ASN A 541 -44.33 28.43 -5.53
CA ASN A 541 -44.03 29.79 -5.11
C ASN A 541 -43.63 29.80 -3.63
N VAL A 542 -42.59 30.55 -3.30
CA VAL A 542 -42.15 30.75 -1.91
C VAL A 542 -42.80 32.02 -1.37
N MET A 543 -43.55 31.90 -0.27
CA MET A 543 -44.27 33.00 0.37
C MET A 543 -43.63 33.29 1.76
N PRO A 544 -43.54 34.56 2.19
CA PRO A 544 -43.21 34.87 3.57
C PRO A 544 -44.37 34.47 4.50
N SER A 545 -44.08 33.74 5.59
CA SER A 545 -45.08 33.42 6.61
C SER A 545 -45.50 34.69 7.35
N VAL A 546 -46.79 35.00 7.35
CA VAL A 546 -47.38 35.97 8.26
C VAL A 546 -47.98 35.19 9.42
N ARG A 547 -47.29 35.14 10.57
CA ARG A 547 -47.90 34.69 11.84
C ARG A 547 -48.45 35.93 12.55
N ASP A 548 -49.76 35.97 12.77
CA ASP A 548 -50.38 36.93 13.69
C ASP A 548 -49.88 36.64 15.11
N ASN A 549 -49.13 37.58 15.66
CA ASN A 549 -48.53 37.49 16.99
C ASN A 549 -49.61 37.78 18.04
N ARG A 550 -50.35 36.75 18.47
CA ARG A 550 -51.15 36.75 19.70
C ARG A 550 -50.78 35.55 20.54
N ASP A 551 -49.64 35.65 21.22
CA ASP A 551 -49.53 35.37 22.65
C ASP A 551 -48.09 35.68 23.11
N SER A 552 -48.00 36.70 23.95
CA SER A 552 -46.77 37.10 24.64
C SER A 552 -46.66 36.32 25.96
N SER A 553 -45.51 35.68 26.21
CA SER A 553 -44.76 35.81 27.48
C SER A 553 -43.62 34.79 27.54
N ALA A 554 -42.39 35.21 27.22
CA ALA A 554 -41.16 34.83 27.93
C ALA A 554 -39.95 35.59 27.36
N THR A 555 -39.09 36.00 28.26
CA THR A 555 -37.95 36.93 28.14
C THR A 555 -36.79 36.46 27.25
N VAL A 556 -36.33 37.40 26.43
CA VAL A 556 -35.13 37.54 25.57
C VAL A 556 -33.87 36.76 25.97
N THR A 557 -33.24 36.03 25.04
CA THR A 557 -31.91 36.36 24.45
C THR A 557 -31.49 35.45 23.29
N THR A 558 -31.02 36.09 22.20
CA THR A 558 -30.36 35.54 21.00
C THR A 558 -31.14 34.56 20.11
N ALA A 559 -31.96 35.09 19.19
CA ALA A 559 -32.33 34.37 17.96
C ALA A 559 -32.42 35.35 16.79
N THR A 560 -31.68 35.07 15.73
CA THR A 560 -31.84 35.62 14.37
C THR A 560 -33.31 35.58 13.93
N PRO A 561 -33.83 36.56 13.17
CA PRO A 561 -35.20 36.52 12.70
C PRO A 561 -35.34 35.39 11.68
N PHE A 562 -35.82 34.22 12.11
CA PHE A 562 -36.29 33.20 11.20
C PHE A 562 -37.58 33.70 10.55
N ASN A 563 -37.45 34.38 9.41
CA ASN A 563 -38.54 34.49 8.46
C ASN A 563 -38.85 33.07 7.98
N SER A 564 -39.78 32.36 8.62
CA SER A 564 -40.22 31.07 8.11
C SER A 564 -40.88 31.30 6.75
N THR A 565 -40.30 30.80 5.67
CA THR A 565 -40.91 30.86 4.35
C THR A 565 -41.78 29.62 4.14
N THR A 566 -43.02 29.79 3.71
CA THR A 566 -43.91 28.68 3.38
C THR A 566 -43.93 28.47 1.87
N THR A 567 -43.99 27.21 1.44
CA THR A 567 -44.10 26.88 0.01
C THR A 567 -45.56 26.78 -0.36
N LYS A 568 -45.94 27.30 -1.53
CA LYS A 568 -47.28 27.17 -2.10
C LYS A 568 -47.15 26.44 -3.44
N LEU A 569 -47.75 25.27 -3.54
CA LEU A 569 -47.83 24.49 -4.78
C LEU A 569 -49.20 24.72 -5.41
N THR A 570 -49.24 25.18 -6.65
CA THR A 570 -50.48 25.32 -7.42
C THR A 570 -50.45 24.35 -8.58
N ILE A 571 -51.40 23.42 -8.60
CA ILE A 571 -51.58 22.45 -9.68
C ILE A 571 -52.56 23.06 -10.67
N TYR A 572 -52.13 23.24 -11.91
CA TYR A 572 -52.95 23.73 -13.00
C TYR A 572 -53.38 22.58 -13.91
N GLY A 573 -54.52 22.77 -14.55
CA GLY A 573 -54.98 21.83 -15.54
C GLY A 573 -55.98 22.42 -16.52
N ARG A 574 -56.38 21.59 -17.46
CA ARG A 574 -57.37 21.93 -18.49
C ARG A 574 -58.70 21.29 -18.11
N GLN A 575 -59.70 22.13 -17.85
CA GLN A 575 -61.04 21.64 -17.54
C GLN A 575 -61.66 21.01 -18.81
N PRO A 576 -62.36 19.86 -18.71
CA PRO A 576 -63.18 19.39 -19.81
C PRO A 576 -64.32 20.37 -20.09
N PRO A 577 -64.74 20.55 -21.35
CA PRO A 577 -65.77 21.53 -21.72
C PRO A 577 -67.14 21.06 -21.22
N SER A 578 -67.59 21.60 -20.09
CA SER A 578 -68.95 21.41 -19.61
C SER A 578 -69.74 22.71 -19.75
N GLY A 579 -70.47 22.82 -20.87
CA GLY A 579 -71.70 23.61 -21.01
C GLY A 579 -71.60 25.15 -21.06
N ILE A 580 -71.90 25.67 -22.25
CA ILE A 580 -72.32 27.06 -22.60
C ILE A 580 -71.17 28.08 -22.88
N GLN A 581 -71.04 28.32 -24.20
CA GLN A 581 -70.26 29.28 -25.01
C GLN A 581 -69.63 30.53 -24.34
N GLN A 582 -68.41 30.88 -24.76
CA GLN A 582 -68.12 31.94 -25.76
C GLN A 582 -66.60 32.14 -25.91
N ASN A 583 -66.14 32.37 -27.15
CA ASN A 583 -64.79 32.80 -27.59
C ASN A 583 -63.73 32.95 -26.48
N GLY A 584 -62.99 31.88 -26.22
CA GLY A 584 -61.90 31.87 -25.26
C GLY A 584 -60.83 30.86 -25.66
N ASP A 585 -59.63 31.38 -25.87
CA ASP A 585 -58.37 30.69 -26.12
C ASP A 585 -58.32 29.28 -25.46
N THR A 586 -58.31 28.22 -26.27
CA THR A 586 -58.32 26.80 -25.82
C THR A 586 -57.05 26.39 -25.05
N ASN A 587 -56.16 27.34 -24.78
CA ASN A 587 -54.91 27.17 -24.04
C ASN A 587 -54.91 27.76 -22.62
N LYS A 588 -56.03 28.30 -22.11
CA LYS A 588 -56.07 28.83 -20.73
C LYS A 588 -55.99 27.70 -19.70
N GLU A 589 -54.93 27.71 -18.90
CA GLU A 589 -54.75 26.84 -17.74
C GLU A 589 -55.47 27.43 -16.52
N TYR A 590 -56.17 26.59 -15.75
CA TYR A 590 -56.88 27.01 -14.54
C TYR A 590 -56.32 26.29 -13.31
N PRO A 591 -56.24 26.95 -12.13
CA PRO A 591 -55.77 26.31 -10.92
C PRO A 591 -56.80 25.27 -10.46
N LEU A 592 -56.40 23.99 -10.46
CA LEU A 592 -57.24 22.87 -10.03
C LEU A 592 -57.22 22.74 -8.51
N ILE A 593 -56.04 22.83 -7.91
CA ILE A 593 -55.86 22.75 -6.47
C ILE A 593 -54.61 23.51 -6.04
N VAL A 594 -54.68 24.09 -4.84
CA VAL A 594 -53.58 24.76 -4.18
C VAL A 594 -53.23 23.98 -2.93
N LEU A 595 -51.97 23.59 -2.79
CA LEU A 595 -51.42 22.87 -1.66
C LEU A 595 -50.44 23.77 -0.91
N HIS A 596 -50.52 23.78 0.41
CA HIS A 596 -49.54 24.42 1.28
C HIS A 596 -48.82 23.34 2.11
N PRO A 597 -47.67 22.83 1.63
CA PRO A 597 -46.88 21.86 2.37
C PRO A 597 -46.44 22.42 3.72
N SER A 598 -46.48 21.58 4.76
CA SER A 598 -46.08 21.96 6.12
C SER A 598 -44.56 22.11 6.27
N ASN A 599 -43.77 21.47 5.40
CA ASN A 599 -42.31 21.51 5.42
C ASN A 599 -41.74 21.43 3.98
N PRO A 600 -40.46 21.82 3.77
CA PRO A 600 -39.84 21.80 2.44
C PRO A 600 -39.66 20.39 1.85
N THR A 601 -39.57 19.35 2.68
CA THR A 601 -39.45 17.95 2.22
C THR A 601 -40.74 17.48 1.55
N ILE A 602 -41.90 17.71 2.15
CA ILE A 602 -43.19 17.40 1.54
C ILE A 602 -43.38 18.23 0.27
N ALA A 603 -42.91 19.49 0.26
CA ALA A 603 -42.95 20.32 -0.93
C ALA A 603 -42.12 19.73 -2.08
N SER A 604 -40.90 19.23 -1.81
CA SER A 604 -40.04 18.62 -2.82
C SER A 604 -40.56 17.26 -3.29
N GLU A 605 -41.07 16.45 -2.37
CA GLU A 605 -41.69 15.16 -2.64
C GLU A 605 -42.89 15.30 -3.58
N TRP A 606 -43.79 16.24 -3.27
CA TRP A 606 -45.00 16.45 -4.03
C TRP A 606 -44.75 17.14 -5.37
N LEU A 607 -43.91 18.18 -5.40
CA LEU A 607 -43.58 18.89 -6.63
C LEU A 607 -42.90 17.96 -7.65
N ASP A 608 -41.82 17.30 -7.26
CA ASP A 608 -41.09 16.43 -8.18
C ASP A 608 -41.85 15.14 -8.46
N GLY A 609 -42.60 14.59 -7.50
CA GLY A 609 -43.49 13.44 -7.72
C GLY A 609 -44.53 13.72 -8.79
N LEU A 610 -45.17 14.90 -8.75
CA LEU A 610 -46.14 15.32 -9.78
C LEU A 610 -45.46 15.55 -11.13
N LEU A 611 -44.27 16.17 -11.15
CA LEU A 611 -43.49 16.33 -12.39
C LEU A 611 -43.12 14.97 -12.99
N PHE A 612 -42.73 13.99 -12.19
CA PHE A 612 -42.43 12.63 -12.64
C PHE A 612 -43.65 11.91 -13.23
N LEU A 613 -44.84 12.08 -12.65
CA LEU A 613 -46.09 11.55 -13.22
C LEU A 613 -46.40 12.17 -14.58
N MET A 614 -46.00 13.42 -14.80
CA MET A 614 -46.15 14.13 -16.07
C MET A 614 -45.00 13.86 -17.07
N GLY A 615 -44.06 12.99 -16.74
CA GLY A 615 -42.89 12.71 -17.58
C GLY A 615 -41.87 13.85 -17.66
N LYS A 616 -41.92 14.81 -16.73
CA LYS A 616 -40.98 15.94 -16.63
C LYS A 616 -39.81 15.59 -15.69
N LYS A 617 -38.69 16.29 -15.87
CA LYS A 617 -37.52 16.17 -14.98
C LYS A 617 -37.81 16.84 -13.62
N PRO A 618 -37.21 16.34 -12.52
CA PRO A 618 -37.32 17.00 -11.22
C PRO A 618 -36.60 18.36 -11.26
N ILE A 619 -37.06 19.28 -10.43
CA ILE A 619 -36.51 20.65 -10.37
C ILE A 619 -35.95 21.00 -9.01
N THR A 620 -36.23 20.23 -7.96
CA THR A 620 -35.66 20.52 -6.64
C THR A 620 -34.23 19.99 -6.50
N SER A 621 -33.42 20.74 -5.75
CA SER A 621 -32.06 20.35 -5.40
C SER A 621 -32.03 19.10 -4.52
N GLU A 622 -33.03 18.90 -3.67
CA GLU A 622 -33.15 17.71 -2.81
C GLU A 622 -33.26 16.43 -3.63
N THR A 623 -34.21 16.37 -4.58
CA THR A 623 -34.37 15.20 -5.45
C THR A 623 -33.14 14.98 -6.34
N SER A 624 -32.53 16.06 -6.84
CA SER A 624 -31.28 15.98 -7.62
C SER A 624 -30.12 15.42 -6.80
N ASN A 625 -29.99 15.82 -5.53
CA ASN A 625 -28.99 15.31 -4.61
C ASN A 625 -29.22 13.83 -4.28
N LEU A 626 -30.47 13.41 -4.10
CA LEU A 626 -30.82 12.00 -3.88
C LEU A 626 -30.46 11.13 -5.08
N ILE A 627 -30.80 11.57 -6.31
CA ILE A 627 -30.43 10.85 -7.54
C ILE A 627 -28.92 10.71 -7.63
N ASN A 628 -28.16 11.79 -7.43
CA ASN A 628 -26.71 11.76 -7.46
C ASN A 628 -26.10 10.84 -6.39
N THR A 629 -26.68 10.81 -5.20
CA THR A 629 -26.20 9.97 -4.09
C THR A 629 -26.45 8.49 -4.39
N VAL A 630 -27.66 8.15 -4.86
CA VAL A 630 -28.01 6.78 -5.24
C VAL A 630 -27.15 6.31 -6.42
N ALA A 631 -26.99 7.13 -7.47
CA ALA A 631 -26.16 6.80 -8.61
C ALA A 631 -24.69 6.53 -8.20
N LYS A 632 -24.11 7.40 -7.36
CA LYS A 632 -22.75 7.20 -6.82
C LYS A 632 -22.62 5.92 -6.00
N CYS A 633 -23.60 5.61 -5.16
CA CYS A 633 -23.60 4.38 -4.36
C CYS A 633 -23.72 3.12 -5.22
N SER A 634 -24.65 3.11 -6.18
CA SER A 634 -24.83 2.01 -7.13
C SER A 634 -23.56 1.76 -7.93
N MET A 635 -22.93 2.82 -8.44
CA MET A 635 -21.67 2.70 -9.16
C MET A 635 -20.55 2.11 -8.29
N LYS A 636 -20.35 2.64 -7.08
CA LYS A 636 -19.33 2.11 -6.15
C LYS A 636 -19.55 0.63 -5.87
N LYS A 637 -20.80 0.21 -5.69
CA LYS A 637 -21.17 -1.19 -5.51
C LYS A 637 -20.84 -2.02 -6.74
N THR A 638 -21.19 -1.55 -7.94
CA THR A 638 -20.89 -2.24 -9.19
C THR A 638 -19.39 -2.42 -9.38
N MET A 639 -18.59 -1.36 -9.20
CA MET A 639 -17.13 -1.43 -9.25
C MET A 639 -16.59 -2.49 -8.27
N LEU A 640 -17.01 -2.44 -7.00
CA LEU A 640 -16.56 -3.40 -5.97
C LEU A 640 -16.93 -4.86 -6.29
N LEU A 641 -18.00 -5.10 -7.04
CA LEU A 641 -18.46 -6.44 -7.40
C LEU A 641 -17.79 -6.97 -8.67
N SER A 642 -17.61 -6.12 -9.69
CA SER A 642 -17.02 -6.54 -10.97
C SER A 642 -15.52 -6.81 -10.90
N PHE A 643 -14.81 -6.20 -9.95
CA PHE A 643 -13.37 -6.43 -9.76
C PHE A 643 -13.01 -7.68 -8.94
N ARG A 644 -13.98 -8.54 -8.62
CA ARG A 644 -13.74 -9.88 -8.02
C ARG A 644 -13.27 -10.95 -9.03
N VAL A 645 -13.23 -10.63 -10.33
CA VAL A 645 -13.09 -11.62 -11.42
C VAL A 645 -11.72 -11.54 -12.13
N LEU A 646 -10.81 -10.69 -11.66
CA LEU A 646 -9.41 -10.63 -12.11
C LEU A 646 -8.51 -10.75 -10.88
#